data_AF-N8WX02-F1
#
_entry.id   AF-N8WX02-F1
#
_cell.length_a   1.000
_cell.length_b   1.000
_cell.length_c   1.000
_cell.angle_alpha   90.00
_cell.angle_beta   90.00
_cell.angle_gamma   90.00
#
_symmetry.space_group_name_H-M   'P 1'
#
loop_
_entity.id
_entity.type
_entity.pdbx_description
1 polymer ?
#
loop_
_entity_poly.entity_id
_entity_poly.type
_entity_poly.pdbx_seq_one_letter_code
_entity_poly.pdbx_strand_id
1 'polypeptide(L)'
;MEPLVAWMALWYPDIYSEVKIRAPSLMFRQGLPALLPIEYRAELIQKYVEKFANNSNWCGVGISPTELKRIATPELAPVIRELWQQAYTGYDTREFLLELMYLAPMKDCTDLALDALFDDNLPYQHRLYAAWSVLEFGKLEQKQKIGKAVTQGGWPDYLVRNILSNLIPDAITEVEFLNLAKTLKEVPNHVHGLGYQLLDGVKSESLTNEQLIYLRDSFAETIWIHRNKDCAVYEAHSEFDHFVDTVIYTCLATVPLESEDIQQWAWCVAIAFHFGERRASIVAQPETEKLQHALSNEVLLREAYYWACLRLIEELGEDLNSLHTAFLVDYDNVLEPFTENDIPWLMKAFVSEDSTNKKKIAFQKLLQFVGDDKNPQLTHKMLELTSETEDYRIELERRLNPPTLELSESQIKHQKLMLESKENEAKRIKGWEIWREKVLSSGTFLLHEEELENTLCNLFKILRQVQHINHQWGPWDSKIVETVFSKEFLEALRPEMSHFWKKANVALYSERSRESKNTFTYKTLMSLTAVKCCSERLNWAENLSNDEAIKAVRISTIELNGFASFLSKLEVAHPSAVEEVFSSETHAQIDDFVEIGTLPIFHDVFFHGSELVKEITLSTIISKLDTIACLMGKGPDSDLKYVFELFSTNGSKESKNNLSDLINGYLDTASLTTDERNSWVAILASLDLESACNRVIQYSDVQNEGAVALFATVFGERYRGKQLSFEDIEPIRRLEILKKLVVRSYQVVKIIEDNQRDAGSYEPNIRDHAERARGYLLECLSKISMVGAISVLYELSALSEFNHLSSRLKQMAIELAARISEPQAMSAATFNEFDRELNYIPFDNPSLFKVLNNRLDDFEHHLLNDELSIVDTLRKVDAETELRRFISFWLQQHSRDAYGISQEAVVIGEKRTDIRLTLNGRDRYASIELKLDDQRNNWSGTDLKSALVDQLVGRYLNHERCNVGCLLIVMRAARQWVNPETKEKMDLQQTVNWLQGVANTIMGERPELYISVKGIDYSRVSNE
;
A
#
# COMPACT_ATOMS: atom_id res chain seq x y z
N MET A 1 23.97 1.62 -13.78
CA MET A 1 24.67 2.47 -12.80
C MET A 1 24.05 3.85 -12.81
N GLU A 2 22.72 3.93 -12.91
CA GLU A 2 22.00 5.18 -13.23
C GLU A 2 22.32 6.34 -12.25
N PRO A 3 22.29 6.15 -10.92
CA PRO A 3 22.61 7.23 -9.99
C PRO A 3 24.04 7.75 -10.14
N LEU A 4 25.02 6.85 -10.25
CA LEU A 4 26.43 7.25 -10.39
C LEU A 4 26.65 8.04 -11.67
N VAL A 5 26.10 7.56 -12.79
CA VAL A 5 26.23 8.20 -14.10
C VAL A 5 25.59 9.60 -14.09
N ALA A 6 24.44 9.77 -13.46
CA ALA A 6 23.79 11.08 -13.33
C ALA A 6 24.63 12.09 -12.54
N TRP A 7 25.28 11.65 -11.45
CA TRP A 7 26.21 12.49 -10.68
C TRP A 7 27.48 12.82 -11.45
N MET A 8 28.09 11.82 -12.11
CA MET A 8 29.30 12.04 -12.92
C MET A 8 29.03 12.99 -14.10
N ALA A 9 27.85 12.93 -14.71
CA ALA A 9 27.45 13.86 -15.77
C ALA A 9 27.43 15.34 -15.33
N LEU A 10 27.38 15.64 -14.02
CA LEU A 10 27.52 17.03 -13.55
C LEU A 10 28.96 17.55 -13.67
N TRP A 11 29.94 16.66 -13.63
CA TRP A 11 31.37 17.01 -13.61
C TRP A 11 32.09 16.72 -14.93
N TYR A 12 31.60 15.76 -15.71
CA TYR A 12 32.25 15.27 -16.92
C TYR A 12 31.36 15.50 -18.16
N PRO A 13 31.69 16.47 -19.04
CA PRO A 13 30.89 16.83 -20.22
C PRO A 13 30.66 15.68 -21.21
N ASP A 14 31.62 14.78 -21.33
CA ASP A 14 31.61 13.61 -22.19
C ASP A 14 30.57 12.59 -21.69
N ILE A 15 30.49 12.38 -20.36
CA ILE A 15 29.44 11.56 -19.75
C ILE A 15 28.07 12.23 -19.92
N TYR A 16 27.97 13.54 -19.69
CA TYR A 16 26.74 14.29 -19.93
C TYR A 16 26.25 14.15 -21.39
N SER A 17 27.16 14.20 -22.36
CA SER A 17 26.84 14.07 -23.78
C SER A 17 26.22 12.70 -24.10
N GLU A 18 26.75 11.63 -23.54
CA GLU A 18 26.19 10.28 -23.68
C GLU A 18 24.83 10.14 -22.97
N VAL A 19 24.70 10.67 -21.74
CA VAL A 19 23.45 10.60 -20.96
C VAL A 19 22.32 11.34 -21.66
N LYS A 20 22.59 12.56 -22.11
CA LYS A 20 21.65 13.41 -22.85
C LYS A 20 21.05 12.69 -24.07
N ILE A 21 21.86 11.95 -24.81
CA ILE A 21 21.44 11.23 -26.02
C ILE A 21 20.69 9.93 -25.65
N ARG A 22 21.25 9.15 -24.72
CA ARG A 22 20.75 7.79 -24.43
C ARG A 22 19.57 7.78 -23.47
N ALA A 23 19.59 8.62 -22.44
CA ALA A 23 18.62 8.64 -21.35
C ALA A 23 18.41 10.06 -20.79
N PRO A 24 17.83 11.00 -21.58
CA PRO A 24 17.65 12.39 -21.14
C PRO A 24 16.84 12.51 -19.84
N SER A 25 15.89 11.60 -19.58
CA SER A 25 15.10 11.57 -18.33
C SER A 25 15.94 11.27 -17.07
N LEU A 26 17.13 10.69 -17.21
CA LEU A 26 17.96 10.25 -16.08
C LEU A 26 18.41 11.43 -15.20
N MET A 27 18.82 12.54 -15.83
CA MET A 27 19.33 13.71 -15.11
C MET A 27 18.28 14.37 -14.22
N PHE A 28 17.00 14.26 -14.59
CA PHE A 28 15.90 14.79 -13.77
C PHE A 28 15.64 13.93 -12.52
N ARG A 29 15.68 12.60 -12.67
CA ARG A 29 15.32 11.64 -11.61
C ARG A 29 16.45 11.36 -10.62
N GLN A 30 17.67 11.19 -11.12
CA GLN A 30 18.81 10.71 -10.33
C GLN A 30 19.93 11.75 -10.17
N GLY A 31 19.84 12.89 -10.86
CA GLY A 31 20.84 13.96 -10.83
C GLY A 31 20.42 15.18 -10.00
N LEU A 32 21.23 16.23 -10.09
CA LEU A 32 20.93 17.57 -9.56
C LEU A 32 20.87 18.59 -10.70
N PRO A 33 19.79 18.61 -11.50
CA PRO A 33 19.71 19.45 -12.70
C PRO A 33 19.79 20.96 -12.37
N ALA A 34 19.48 21.35 -11.14
CA ALA A 34 19.66 22.71 -10.61
C ALA A 34 21.12 23.22 -10.60
N LEU A 35 22.11 22.32 -10.71
CA LEU A 35 23.53 22.68 -10.79
C LEU A 35 24.04 22.79 -12.24
N LEU A 36 23.25 22.34 -13.23
CA LEU A 36 23.62 22.47 -14.63
C LEU A 36 23.50 23.93 -15.09
N PRO A 37 24.40 24.40 -15.97
CA PRO A 37 24.22 25.66 -16.69
C PRO A 37 22.89 25.67 -17.46
N ILE A 38 22.35 26.87 -17.72
CA ILE A 38 21.04 27.03 -18.37
C ILE A 38 21.04 26.40 -19.78
N GLU A 39 22.17 26.46 -20.48
CA GLU A 39 22.37 25.88 -21.80
C GLU A 39 22.23 24.35 -21.75
N TYR A 40 22.78 23.70 -20.72
CA TYR A 40 22.69 22.25 -20.55
C TYR A 40 21.29 21.83 -20.10
N ARG A 41 20.57 22.67 -19.35
CA ARG A 41 19.15 22.40 -19.05
C ARG A 41 18.30 22.47 -20.32
N ALA A 42 18.54 23.49 -21.15
CA ALA A 42 17.87 23.65 -22.44
C ALA A 42 18.11 22.45 -23.35
N GLU A 43 19.37 22.05 -23.53
CA GLU A 43 19.74 20.87 -24.33
C GLU A 43 19.09 19.57 -23.82
N LEU A 44 19.01 19.40 -22.50
CA LEU A 44 18.38 18.23 -21.89
C LEU A 44 16.88 18.18 -22.20
N ILE A 45 16.20 19.33 -22.12
CA ILE A 45 14.79 19.46 -22.47
C ILE A 45 14.56 19.19 -23.97
N GLN A 46 15.40 19.77 -24.85
CA GLN A 46 15.35 19.52 -26.29
C GLN A 46 15.47 18.03 -26.59
N LYS A 47 16.45 17.35 -25.99
CA LYS A 47 16.69 15.92 -26.23
C LYS A 47 15.62 15.02 -25.63
N TYR A 48 15.02 15.43 -24.50
CA TYR A 48 13.84 14.76 -23.97
C TYR A 48 12.66 14.86 -24.95
N VAL A 49 12.36 16.06 -25.46
CA VAL A 49 11.28 16.27 -26.43
C VAL A 49 11.55 15.51 -27.74
N GLU A 50 12.75 15.62 -28.30
CA GLU A 50 13.15 14.90 -29.52
C GLU A 50 12.93 13.39 -29.40
N LYS A 51 13.23 12.82 -28.23
CA LYS A 51 13.13 11.38 -27.99
C LYS A 51 11.69 10.90 -27.86
N PHE A 52 10.80 11.69 -27.24
CA PHE A 52 9.48 11.21 -26.82
C PHE A 52 8.29 11.85 -27.55
N ALA A 53 8.49 12.93 -28.32
CA ALA A 53 7.43 13.67 -29.01
C ALA A 53 6.61 12.83 -30.01
N ASN A 54 7.20 11.78 -30.59
CA ASN A 54 6.52 10.90 -31.55
C ASN A 54 5.56 9.90 -30.90
N ASN A 55 5.51 9.85 -29.56
CA ASN A 55 4.64 8.93 -28.84
C ASN A 55 3.33 9.62 -28.45
N SER A 56 2.29 9.42 -29.25
CA SER A 56 0.96 10.02 -28.99
C SER A 56 0.25 9.45 -27.76
N ASN A 57 0.61 8.23 -27.36
CA ASN A 57 0.08 7.53 -26.19
C ASN A 57 1.08 7.61 -25.04
N TRP A 58 0.56 7.54 -23.81
CA TRP A 58 1.35 7.55 -22.59
C TRP A 58 2.47 6.49 -22.60
N CYS A 59 3.69 6.92 -22.32
CA CYS A 59 4.89 6.08 -22.23
C CYS A 59 5.31 5.76 -20.80
N GLY A 60 4.83 6.52 -19.82
CA GLY A 60 5.31 6.45 -18.43
C GLY A 60 6.72 6.98 -18.26
N VAL A 61 7.11 7.97 -19.07
CA VAL A 61 8.40 8.67 -18.96
C VAL A 61 8.26 10.05 -18.33
N GLY A 62 7.03 10.44 -17.98
CA GLY A 62 6.73 11.62 -17.17
C GLY A 62 7.65 11.73 -15.95
N ILE A 63 8.00 12.97 -15.62
CA ILE A 63 8.90 13.32 -14.54
C ILE A 63 8.04 13.95 -13.46
N SER A 64 8.23 13.55 -12.20
CA SER A 64 7.35 14.03 -11.13
C SER A 64 7.45 15.55 -10.94
N PRO A 65 6.39 16.22 -10.47
CA PRO A 65 6.44 17.66 -10.20
C PRO A 65 7.59 18.07 -9.26
N THR A 66 7.93 17.21 -8.30
CA THR A 66 9.06 17.43 -7.37
C THR A 66 10.42 17.44 -8.08
N GLU A 67 10.62 16.56 -9.05
CA GLU A 67 11.84 16.50 -9.85
C GLU A 67 11.89 17.68 -10.85
N LEU A 68 10.76 18.01 -11.47
CA LEU A 68 10.65 19.14 -12.41
C LEU A 68 10.90 20.49 -11.76
N LYS A 69 10.45 20.71 -10.52
CA LYS A 69 10.75 21.93 -9.74
C LYS A 69 12.26 22.21 -9.64
N ARG A 70 13.12 21.18 -9.71
CA ARG A 70 14.58 21.34 -9.62
C ARG A 70 15.22 21.89 -10.89
N ILE A 71 14.56 21.76 -12.05
CA ILE A 71 15.06 22.29 -13.32
C ILE A 71 14.32 23.53 -13.79
N ALA A 72 13.04 23.68 -13.40
CA ALA A 72 12.17 24.75 -13.85
C ALA A 72 12.69 26.13 -13.44
N THR A 73 13.00 26.97 -14.43
CA THR A 73 13.35 28.39 -14.21
C THR A 73 12.76 29.25 -15.34
N PRO A 74 12.39 30.51 -15.09
CA PRO A 74 11.80 31.39 -16.11
C PRO A 74 12.63 31.57 -17.38
N GLU A 75 13.95 31.46 -17.28
CA GLU A 75 14.89 31.58 -18.41
C GLU A 75 14.73 30.49 -19.46
N LEU A 76 14.02 29.39 -19.14
CA LEU A 76 13.72 28.31 -20.08
C LEU A 76 12.54 28.62 -21.00
N ALA A 77 11.80 29.71 -20.79
CA ALA A 77 10.62 30.07 -21.60
C ALA A 77 10.90 30.11 -23.13
N PRO A 78 12.02 30.66 -23.64
CA PRO A 78 12.32 30.62 -25.07
C PRO A 78 12.44 29.19 -25.62
N VAL A 79 13.02 28.27 -24.84
CA VAL A 79 13.20 26.85 -25.21
C VAL A 79 11.86 26.13 -25.25
N ILE A 80 10.98 26.41 -24.27
CA ILE A 80 9.62 25.87 -24.28
C ILE A 80 8.86 26.31 -25.53
N ARG A 81 8.95 27.60 -25.90
CA ARG A 81 8.31 28.12 -27.11
C ARG A 81 8.85 27.47 -28.39
N GLU A 82 10.16 27.29 -28.49
CA GLU A 82 10.83 26.61 -29.61
C GLU A 82 10.28 25.19 -29.79
N LEU A 83 10.17 24.45 -28.69
CA LEU A 83 9.84 23.03 -28.71
C LEU A 83 8.34 22.73 -28.72
N TRP A 84 7.48 23.72 -28.47
CA TRP A 84 6.05 23.52 -28.23
C TRP A 84 5.37 22.69 -29.32
N GLN A 85 5.56 23.06 -30.59
CA GLN A 85 4.91 22.36 -31.72
C GLN A 85 5.30 20.88 -31.80
N GLN A 86 6.57 20.57 -31.52
CA GLN A 86 7.06 19.20 -31.51
C GLN A 86 6.56 18.45 -30.25
N ALA A 87 6.65 19.06 -29.08
CA ALA A 87 6.23 18.45 -27.83
C ALA A 87 4.72 18.21 -27.75
N TYR A 88 3.91 19.03 -28.43
CA TYR A 88 2.45 18.96 -28.41
C TYR A 88 1.91 17.64 -28.98
N THR A 89 2.64 16.99 -29.90
CA THR A 89 2.22 15.71 -30.51
C THR A 89 2.38 14.52 -29.56
N GLY A 90 3.30 14.61 -28.60
CA GLY A 90 3.58 13.54 -27.65
C GLY A 90 2.81 13.69 -26.35
N TYR A 91 2.36 12.58 -25.76
CA TYR A 91 1.65 12.61 -24.48
C TYR A 91 2.57 13.14 -23.37
N ASP A 92 3.63 12.40 -23.03
CA ASP A 92 4.51 12.76 -21.91
C ASP A 92 5.28 14.06 -22.14
N THR A 93 5.56 14.44 -23.39
CA THR A 93 6.26 15.70 -23.71
C THR A 93 5.37 16.92 -23.55
N ARG A 94 4.08 16.81 -23.91
CA ARG A 94 3.11 17.89 -23.72
C ARG A 94 2.84 18.11 -22.24
N GLU A 95 2.60 17.05 -21.48
CA GLU A 95 2.44 17.09 -20.02
C GLU A 95 3.68 17.75 -19.37
N PHE A 96 4.88 17.25 -19.72
CA PHE A 96 6.14 17.79 -19.22
C PHE A 96 6.31 19.30 -19.44
N LEU A 97 6.02 19.82 -20.65
CA LEU A 97 6.14 21.26 -20.90
C LEU A 97 5.08 22.09 -20.15
N LEU A 98 3.85 21.59 -20.06
CA LEU A 98 2.78 22.26 -19.30
C LEU A 98 3.10 22.29 -17.80
N GLU A 99 3.65 21.21 -17.25
CA GLU A 99 4.14 21.20 -15.87
C GLU A 99 5.28 22.19 -15.65
N LEU A 100 6.25 22.27 -16.58
CA LEU A 100 7.32 23.29 -16.48
C LEU A 100 6.77 24.72 -16.47
N MET A 101 5.77 25.01 -17.31
CA MET A 101 5.11 26.33 -17.34
C MET A 101 4.39 26.65 -16.02
N TYR A 102 3.87 25.64 -15.32
CA TYR A 102 3.20 25.81 -14.04
C TYR A 102 4.18 25.92 -12.86
N LEU A 103 5.26 25.14 -12.89
CA LEU A 103 6.19 25.04 -11.76
C LEU A 103 7.15 26.23 -11.65
N ALA A 104 7.33 27.01 -12.72
CA ALA A 104 8.09 28.25 -12.74
C ALA A 104 7.27 29.38 -13.40
N PRO A 105 7.41 30.66 -12.97
CA PRO A 105 6.59 31.77 -13.45
C PRO A 105 6.94 32.19 -14.90
N MET A 106 6.65 31.33 -15.87
CA MET A 106 6.98 31.52 -17.30
C MET A 106 5.88 32.31 -18.02
N LYS A 107 5.72 33.59 -17.66
CA LYS A 107 4.68 34.48 -18.19
C LYS A 107 4.62 34.52 -19.72
N ASP A 108 5.78 34.42 -20.36
CA ASP A 108 5.91 34.44 -21.81
C ASP A 108 5.35 33.18 -22.50
N CYS A 109 4.97 32.12 -21.79
CA CYS A 109 4.40 30.89 -22.35
C CYS A 109 2.89 30.71 -22.07
N THR A 110 2.25 31.70 -21.43
CA THR A 110 0.85 31.59 -20.99
C THR A 110 -0.16 31.55 -22.13
N ASP A 111 0.19 32.06 -23.31
CA ASP A 111 -0.58 31.88 -24.55
C ASP A 111 -0.64 30.43 -24.99
N LEU A 112 0.48 29.70 -24.91
CA LEU A 112 0.55 28.28 -25.27
C LEU A 112 -0.29 27.42 -24.32
N ALA A 113 -0.20 27.68 -23.02
CA ALA A 113 -1.03 27.02 -22.01
C ALA A 113 -2.52 27.34 -22.24
N LEU A 114 -2.85 28.60 -22.57
CA LEU A 114 -4.24 28.97 -22.87
C LEU A 114 -4.77 28.19 -24.09
N ASP A 115 -4.00 28.07 -25.16
CA ASP A 115 -4.43 27.30 -26.34
C ASP A 115 -4.63 25.81 -26.00
N ALA A 116 -3.73 25.22 -25.20
CA ALA A 116 -3.87 23.83 -24.74
C ALA A 116 -5.11 23.60 -23.85
N LEU A 117 -5.42 24.55 -22.96
CA LEU A 117 -6.60 24.45 -22.10
C LEU A 117 -7.92 24.37 -22.89
N PHE A 118 -7.98 25.08 -24.02
CA PHE A 118 -9.16 25.13 -24.91
C PHE A 118 -9.16 24.03 -25.99
N ASP A 119 -8.19 23.11 -25.99
CA ASP A 119 -8.20 21.94 -26.86
C ASP A 119 -8.92 20.77 -26.16
N ASP A 120 -10.17 20.53 -26.56
CA ASP A 120 -11.03 19.49 -25.99
C ASP A 120 -10.55 18.06 -26.31
N ASN A 121 -9.59 17.89 -27.20
CA ASN A 121 -8.98 16.57 -27.47
C ASN A 121 -7.92 16.19 -26.44
N LEU A 122 -7.49 17.12 -25.59
CA LEU A 122 -6.46 16.85 -24.60
C LEU A 122 -7.01 16.13 -23.35
N PRO A 123 -6.21 15.24 -22.74
CA PRO A 123 -6.55 14.67 -21.43
C PRO A 123 -6.75 15.74 -20.36
N TYR A 124 -7.66 15.48 -19.41
CA TYR A 124 -8.01 16.41 -18.33
C TYR A 124 -6.80 16.90 -17.53
N GLN A 125 -5.84 16.00 -17.24
CA GLN A 125 -4.61 16.33 -16.50
C GLN A 125 -3.77 17.40 -17.21
N HIS A 126 -3.65 17.32 -18.54
CA HIS A 126 -2.90 18.31 -19.31
C HIS A 126 -3.62 19.66 -19.30
N ARG A 127 -4.95 19.65 -19.49
CA ARG A 127 -5.77 20.86 -19.39
C ARG A 127 -5.69 21.48 -18.00
N LEU A 128 -5.55 20.67 -16.95
CA LEU A 128 -5.43 21.15 -15.58
C LEU A 128 -4.11 21.91 -15.35
N TYR A 129 -2.96 21.36 -15.74
CA TYR A 129 -1.67 22.08 -15.68
C TYR A 129 -1.68 23.35 -16.52
N ALA A 130 -2.33 23.30 -17.69
CA ALA A 130 -2.51 24.46 -18.54
C ALA A 130 -3.36 25.55 -17.85
N ALA A 131 -4.46 25.19 -17.21
CA ALA A 131 -5.31 26.11 -16.45
C ALA A 131 -4.56 26.75 -15.29
N TRP A 132 -3.89 25.96 -14.46
CA TRP A 132 -3.11 26.48 -13.33
C TRP A 132 -2.01 27.44 -13.79
N SER A 133 -1.31 27.13 -14.89
CA SER A 133 -0.30 28.02 -15.47
C SER A 133 -0.87 29.40 -15.84
N VAL A 134 -2.05 29.44 -16.48
CA VAL A 134 -2.68 30.69 -16.91
C VAL A 134 -3.32 31.44 -15.73
N LEU A 135 -3.97 30.74 -14.82
CA LEU A 135 -4.63 31.36 -13.66
C LEU A 135 -3.62 31.96 -12.68
N GLU A 136 -2.44 31.35 -12.54
CA GLU A 136 -1.38 31.88 -11.68
C GLU A 136 -0.59 33.01 -12.36
N PHE A 137 -0.12 32.80 -13.60
CA PHE A 137 0.87 33.69 -14.23
C PHE A 137 0.35 34.52 -15.41
N GLY A 138 -0.84 34.21 -15.92
CA GLY A 138 -1.44 34.84 -17.09
C GLY A 138 -1.90 36.28 -16.85
N LYS A 139 -2.15 36.99 -17.96
CA LYS A 139 -2.75 38.33 -17.93
C LYS A 139 -4.22 38.24 -17.50
N LEU A 140 -4.74 39.31 -16.90
CA LEU A 140 -6.15 39.39 -16.47
C LEU A 140 -7.13 39.02 -17.60
N GLU A 141 -6.89 39.48 -18.83
CA GLU A 141 -7.71 39.13 -20.00
C GLU A 141 -7.78 37.61 -20.27
N GLN A 142 -6.67 36.89 -20.06
CA GLN A 142 -6.61 35.44 -20.24
C GLN A 142 -7.36 34.73 -19.11
N LYS A 143 -7.18 35.18 -17.86
CA LYS A 143 -7.92 34.67 -16.69
C LYS A 143 -9.43 34.84 -16.89
N GLN A 144 -9.87 36.04 -17.27
CA GLN A 144 -11.28 36.35 -17.56
C GLN A 144 -11.84 35.54 -18.74
N LYS A 145 -11.02 35.22 -19.75
CA LYS A 145 -11.42 34.31 -20.84
C LYS A 145 -11.72 32.91 -20.32
N ILE A 146 -10.91 32.39 -19.39
CA ILE A 146 -11.16 31.10 -18.73
C ILE A 146 -12.44 31.17 -17.90
N GLY A 147 -12.57 32.19 -17.04
CA GLY A 147 -13.75 32.38 -16.21
C GLY A 147 -15.04 32.42 -17.02
N LYS A 148 -15.07 33.18 -18.11
CA LYS A 148 -16.22 33.23 -19.04
C LYS A 148 -16.54 31.88 -19.68
N ALA A 149 -15.53 31.09 -20.03
CA ALA A 149 -15.76 29.76 -20.62
C ALA A 149 -16.33 28.78 -19.59
N VAL A 150 -15.81 28.81 -18.36
CA VAL A 150 -16.29 27.97 -17.26
C VAL A 150 -17.73 28.32 -16.89
N THR A 151 -18.07 29.61 -16.79
CA THR A 151 -19.44 30.06 -16.42
C THR A 151 -20.46 29.85 -17.54
N GLN A 152 -20.03 29.76 -18.80
CA GLN A 152 -20.89 29.35 -19.92
C GLN A 152 -21.24 27.85 -19.90
N GLY A 153 -20.49 27.04 -19.14
CA GLY A 153 -20.68 25.60 -19.03
C GLY A 153 -20.11 24.81 -20.22
N GLY A 154 -20.28 23.48 -20.17
CA GLY A 154 -19.78 22.55 -21.19
C GLY A 154 -18.38 22.00 -20.91
N TRP A 155 -17.70 22.46 -19.86
CA TRP A 155 -16.47 21.85 -19.36
C TRP A 155 -16.80 20.73 -18.36
N PRO A 156 -16.01 19.65 -18.32
CA PRO A 156 -16.27 18.56 -17.37
C PRO A 156 -16.09 18.98 -15.92
N ASP A 157 -17.03 18.56 -15.05
CA ASP A 157 -17.10 18.92 -13.63
C ASP A 157 -15.77 18.70 -12.90
N TYR A 158 -15.08 17.60 -13.20
CA TYR A 158 -13.77 17.30 -12.63
C TYR A 158 -12.75 18.40 -12.91
N LEU A 159 -12.67 18.90 -14.16
CA LEU A 159 -11.73 19.96 -14.52
C LEU A 159 -12.08 21.26 -13.80
N VAL A 160 -13.37 21.65 -13.82
CA VAL A 160 -13.85 22.90 -13.19
C VAL A 160 -13.62 22.89 -11.69
N ARG A 161 -13.94 21.78 -11.01
CA ARG A 161 -13.73 21.62 -9.57
C ARG A 161 -12.25 21.79 -9.18
N ASN A 162 -11.32 21.22 -9.94
CA ASN A 162 -9.88 21.27 -9.61
C ASN A 162 -9.18 22.61 -9.94
N ILE A 163 -9.86 23.53 -10.63
CA ILE A 163 -9.36 24.90 -10.88
C ILE A 163 -10.14 25.96 -10.11
N LEU A 164 -11.18 25.56 -9.37
CA LEU A 164 -12.19 26.45 -8.81
C LEU A 164 -11.56 27.47 -7.86
N SER A 165 -10.63 27.05 -6.99
CA SER A 165 -9.94 27.96 -6.06
C SER A 165 -9.06 28.99 -6.78
N ASN A 166 -8.51 28.65 -7.95
CA ASN A 166 -7.67 29.54 -8.76
C ASN A 166 -8.47 30.52 -9.63
N LEU A 167 -9.80 30.35 -9.76
CA LEU A 167 -10.63 31.24 -10.58
C LEU A 167 -10.94 32.56 -9.86
N ILE A 168 -11.07 32.54 -8.54
CA ILE A 168 -11.46 33.72 -7.75
C ILE A 168 -10.22 34.47 -7.24
N PRO A 169 -10.17 35.83 -7.25
CA PRO A 169 -11.16 36.77 -7.78
C PRO A 169 -10.90 37.24 -9.23
N ASP A 170 -9.76 36.88 -9.83
CA ASP A 170 -9.32 37.49 -11.09
C ASP A 170 -10.07 36.99 -12.33
N ALA A 171 -10.42 35.70 -12.37
CA ALA A 171 -11.07 35.07 -13.52
C ALA A 171 -12.59 35.19 -13.44
N ILE A 172 -13.15 35.08 -12.24
CA ILE A 172 -14.58 35.14 -11.96
C ILE A 172 -14.87 35.97 -10.70
N THR A 173 -16.08 36.51 -10.64
CA THR A 173 -16.61 37.23 -9.47
C THR A 173 -17.04 36.27 -8.35
N GLU A 174 -17.19 36.80 -7.13
CA GLU A 174 -17.73 36.06 -5.98
C GLU A 174 -19.14 35.49 -6.23
N VAL A 175 -19.94 36.18 -7.05
CA VAL A 175 -21.28 35.72 -7.48
C VAL A 175 -21.19 34.51 -8.40
N GLU A 176 -20.29 34.56 -9.38
CA GLU A 176 -20.05 33.46 -10.32
C GLU A 176 -19.44 32.24 -9.61
N PHE A 177 -18.54 32.45 -8.65
CA PHE A 177 -17.94 31.40 -7.83
C PHE A 177 -19.00 30.62 -7.05
N LEU A 178 -19.91 31.32 -6.37
CA LEU A 178 -21.03 30.69 -5.65
C LEU A 178 -21.96 29.92 -6.61
N ASN A 179 -22.26 30.48 -7.77
CA ASN A 179 -23.12 29.81 -8.75
C ASN A 179 -22.47 28.52 -9.28
N LEU A 180 -21.17 28.54 -9.56
CA LEU A 180 -20.43 27.34 -9.95
C LEU A 180 -20.43 26.30 -8.81
N ALA A 181 -20.16 26.73 -7.57
CA ALA A 181 -20.20 25.87 -6.39
C ALA A 181 -21.53 25.12 -6.27
N LYS A 182 -22.66 25.79 -6.53
CA LYS A 182 -24.01 25.20 -6.47
C LYS A 182 -24.28 24.17 -7.57
N THR A 183 -23.61 24.28 -8.71
CA THR A 183 -23.84 23.42 -9.87
C THR A 183 -22.95 22.18 -9.88
N LEU A 184 -21.79 22.24 -9.25
CA LEU A 184 -20.84 21.13 -9.18
C LEU A 184 -21.31 20.07 -8.19
N LYS A 185 -21.16 18.80 -8.56
CA LYS A 185 -21.47 17.68 -7.67
C LYS A 185 -20.33 17.45 -6.70
N GLU A 186 -20.66 17.28 -5.42
CA GLU A 186 -19.68 16.83 -4.43
C GLU A 186 -19.37 15.33 -4.61
N VAL A 187 -18.11 14.94 -4.39
CA VAL A 187 -17.67 13.54 -4.43
C VAL A 187 -17.49 13.03 -3.00
N PRO A 188 -18.30 12.06 -2.55
CA PRO A 188 -18.19 11.53 -1.20
C PRO A 188 -16.82 10.96 -0.88
N ASN A 189 -16.38 11.10 0.37
CA ASN A 189 -15.12 10.53 0.89
C ASN A 189 -13.86 10.95 0.10
N HIS A 190 -13.82 12.20 -0.38
CA HIS A 190 -12.67 12.78 -1.05
C HIS A 190 -12.09 13.94 -0.22
N VAL A 191 -10.84 13.82 0.26
CA VAL A 191 -10.19 14.85 1.10
C VAL A 191 -9.95 16.17 0.36
N HIS A 192 -9.69 16.13 -0.95
CA HIS A 192 -9.66 17.30 -1.84
C HIS A 192 -10.93 17.47 -2.70
N GLY A 193 -12.12 17.15 -2.16
CA GLY A 193 -13.40 17.30 -2.83
C GLY A 193 -13.79 18.77 -3.09
N LEU A 194 -15.03 19.00 -3.52
CA LEU A 194 -15.56 20.34 -3.78
C LEU A 194 -15.48 21.22 -2.52
N GLY A 195 -15.85 20.70 -1.35
CA GLY A 195 -15.76 21.46 -0.10
C GLY A 195 -14.35 22.01 0.19
N TYR A 196 -13.31 21.22 -0.10
CA TYR A 196 -11.91 21.65 0.05
C TYR A 196 -11.52 22.75 -0.95
N GLN A 197 -11.95 22.63 -2.22
CA GLN A 197 -11.67 23.63 -3.26
C GLN A 197 -12.36 24.97 -2.96
N LEU A 198 -13.56 24.92 -2.36
CA LEU A 198 -14.26 26.13 -1.91
C LEU A 198 -13.53 26.81 -0.76
N LEU A 199 -13.10 26.03 0.24
CA LEU A 199 -12.30 26.51 1.37
C LEU A 199 -10.98 27.15 0.92
N ASP A 200 -10.29 26.51 -0.03
CA ASP A 200 -9.04 27.03 -0.58
C ASP A 200 -9.26 28.33 -1.38
N GLY A 201 -10.35 28.41 -2.16
CA GLY A 201 -10.72 29.63 -2.90
C GLY A 201 -10.96 30.84 -2.00
N VAL A 202 -11.66 30.66 -0.88
CA VAL A 202 -11.91 31.77 0.07
C VAL A 202 -10.69 32.16 0.90
N LYS A 203 -9.65 31.31 0.94
CA LYS A 203 -8.37 31.60 1.61
C LYS A 203 -7.45 32.53 0.81
N SER A 204 -7.84 32.91 -0.40
CA SER A 204 -7.07 33.83 -1.26
C SER A 204 -6.85 35.19 -0.59
N GLU A 205 -5.59 35.61 -0.47
CA GLU A 205 -5.20 36.93 0.07
C GLU A 205 -5.66 38.11 -0.80
N SER A 206 -6.12 37.84 -2.03
CA SER A 206 -6.58 38.87 -2.98
C SER A 206 -8.05 39.27 -2.77
N LEU A 207 -8.80 38.56 -1.93
CA LEU A 207 -10.19 38.86 -1.64
C LEU A 207 -10.33 40.07 -0.71
N THR A 208 -11.25 40.98 -1.03
CA THR A 208 -11.58 42.08 -0.12
C THR A 208 -12.48 41.61 1.02
N ASN A 209 -12.52 42.37 2.11
CA ASN A 209 -13.41 42.07 3.23
C ASN A 209 -14.91 42.06 2.81
N GLU A 210 -15.31 42.95 1.89
CA GLU A 210 -16.67 43.00 1.34
C GLU A 210 -17.02 41.70 0.59
N GLN A 211 -16.08 41.17 -0.20
CA GLN A 211 -16.27 39.91 -0.92
C GLN A 211 -16.36 38.73 0.03
N LEU A 212 -15.53 38.69 1.08
CA LEU A 212 -15.59 37.64 2.10
C LEU A 212 -16.91 37.68 2.87
N ILE A 213 -17.43 38.87 3.17
CA ILE A 213 -18.76 39.05 3.80
C ILE A 213 -19.86 38.53 2.88
N TYR A 214 -19.83 38.88 1.59
CA TYR A 214 -20.79 38.37 0.61
C TYR A 214 -20.77 36.84 0.51
N LEU A 215 -19.57 36.23 0.45
CA LEU A 215 -19.41 34.78 0.37
C LEU A 215 -19.91 34.10 1.65
N ARG A 216 -19.54 34.61 2.82
CA ARG A 216 -20.05 34.12 4.12
C ARG A 216 -21.56 34.04 4.13
N ASP A 217 -22.21 35.17 3.82
CA ASP A 217 -23.65 35.31 3.89
C ASP A 217 -24.35 34.41 2.86
N SER A 218 -23.83 34.38 1.64
CA SER A 218 -24.45 33.63 0.54
C SER A 218 -24.27 32.11 0.66
N PHE A 219 -23.12 31.64 1.17
CA PHE A 219 -22.90 30.22 1.46
C PHE A 219 -23.79 29.75 2.61
N ALA A 220 -23.85 30.51 3.71
CA ALA A 220 -24.74 30.20 4.84
C ALA A 220 -26.21 30.19 4.42
N GLU A 221 -26.65 31.19 3.64
CA GLU A 221 -28.02 31.26 3.10
C GLU A 221 -28.32 30.05 2.21
N THR A 222 -27.37 29.61 1.39
CA THR A 222 -27.55 28.43 0.52
C THR A 222 -27.76 27.16 1.35
N ILE A 223 -26.95 26.93 2.37
CA ILE A 223 -27.12 25.80 3.31
C ILE A 223 -28.52 25.86 3.92
N TRP A 224 -28.93 27.04 4.38
CA TRP A 224 -30.19 27.26 5.05
C TRP A 224 -31.42 27.03 4.16
N ILE A 225 -31.45 27.58 2.95
CA ILE A 225 -32.58 27.47 2.01
C ILE A 225 -32.77 26.02 1.55
N HIS A 226 -31.68 25.28 1.37
CA HIS A 226 -31.66 23.90 0.87
C HIS A 226 -31.59 22.84 1.98
N ARG A 227 -31.98 23.21 3.21
CA ARG A 227 -32.07 22.27 4.34
C ARG A 227 -33.15 21.21 4.13
N ASN A 228 -32.94 20.03 4.71
CA ASN A 228 -33.92 18.95 4.70
C ASN A 228 -35.16 19.31 5.53
N LYS A 229 -36.32 18.73 5.18
CA LYS A 229 -37.60 19.01 5.86
C LYS A 229 -37.65 18.53 7.30
N ASP A 230 -36.87 17.51 7.63
CA ASP A 230 -36.85 16.86 8.94
C ASP A 230 -35.67 17.36 9.82
N CYS A 231 -35.11 18.53 9.51
CA CYS A 231 -34.01 19.10 10.30
C CYS A 231 -34.45 19.36 11.75
N ALA A 232 -33.63 18.88 12.69
CA ALA A 232 -33.66 19.25 14.09
C ALA A 232 -32.32 19.85 14.49
N VAL A 233 -32.25 20.57 15.61
CA VAL A 233 -31.02 21.23 16.10
C VAL A 233 -29.86 20.25 16.27
N TYR A 234 -30.16 19.00 16.65
CA TYR A 234 -29.17 17.94 16.86
C TYR A 234 -28.87 17.12 15.60
N GLU A 235 -29.58 17.36 14.49
CA GLU A 235 -29.47 16.59 13.24
C GLU A 235 -29.86 17.48 12.05
N ALA A 236 -29.23 18.66 11.94
CA ALA A 236 -29.51 19.58 10.85
C ALA A 236 -28.66 19.20 9.63
N HIS A 237 -29.33 19.06 8.49
CA HIS A 237 -28.71 18.60 7.25
C HIS A 237 -29.19 19.41 6.04
N SER A 238 -28.28 19.63 5.10
CA SER A 238 -28.51 20.32 3.83
C SER A 238 -27.90 19.54 2.68
N GLU A 239 -28.47 19.69 1.48
CA GLU A 239 -27.84 19.21 0.24
C GLU A 239 -26.44 19.83 0.03
N PHE A 240 -26.16 20.96 0.70
CA PHE A 240 -24.90 21.71 0.63
C PHE A 240 -24.07 21.65 1.92
N ASP A 241 -24.17 20.58 2.72
CA ASP A 241 -23.39 20.41 3.96
C ASP A 241 -21.86 20.55 3.75
N HIS A 242 -21.35 20.24 2.56
CA HIS A 242 -19.94 20.42 2.18
C HIS A 242 -19.49 21.89 2.08
N PHE A 243 -20.41 22.87 2.18
CA PHE A 243 -20.07 24.30 2.21
C PHE A 243 -19.71 24.80 3.63
N VAL A 244 -20.02 24.02 4.67
CA VAL A 244 -19.85 24.43 6.08
C VAL A 244 -18.44 24.92 6.38
N ASP A 245 -17.40 24.20 5.93
CA ASP A 245 -16.01 24.58 6.17
C ASP A 245 -15.66 25.96 5.58
N THR A 246 -16.25 26.30 4.43
CA THR A 246 -16.09 27.61 3.80
C THR A 246 -16.76 28.71 4.63
N VAL A 247 -17.94 28.43 5.20
CA VAL A 247 -18.63 29.35 6.12
C VAL A 247 -17.82 29.54 7.41
N ILE A 248 -17.27 28.48 8.00
CA ILE A 248 -16.41 28.54 9.19
C ILE A 248 -15.23 29.48 8.93
N TYR A 249 -14.50 29.29 7.83
CA TYR A 249 -13.35 30.13 7.50
C TYR A 249 -13.75 31.58 7.27
N THR A 250 -14.78 31.83 6.45
CA THR A 250 -15.21 33.20 6.13
C THR A 250 -15.77 33.94 7.35
N CYS A 251 -16.44 33.24 8.28
CA CYS A 251 -16.82 33.79 9.58
C CYS A 251 -15.58 34.21 10.40
N LEU A 252 -14.54 33.38 10.44
CA LEU A 252 -13.29 33.73 11.15
C LEU A 252 -12.57 34.92 10.51
N ALA A 253 -12.55 35.00 9.18
CA ALA A 253 -11.90 36.08 8.45
C ALA A 253 -12.66 37.42 8.56
N THR A 254 -13.96 37.38 8.82
CA THR A 254 -14.85 38.56 8.85
C THR A 254 -15.44 38.85 10.23
N VAL A 255 -14.71 38.49 11.30
CA VAL A 255 -15.14 38.80 12.68
C VAL A 255 -15.38 40.32 12.80
N PRO A 256 -16.60 40.75 13.14
CA PRO A 256 -16.98 42.16 13.11
C PRO A 256 -16.29 42.95 14.22
N LEU A 257 -15.80 44.15 13.88
CA LEU A 257 -15.22 45.11 14.83
C LEU A 257 -16.27 46.12 15.36
N GLU A 258 -17.39 46.29 14.64
CA GLU A 258 -18.49 47.20 14.95
C GLU A 258 -19.84 46.46 15.08
N SER A 259 -20.86 47.09 15.67
CA SER A 259 -22.12 46.43 16.05
C SER A 259 -23.13 46.22 14.92
N GLU A 260 -23.01 46.90 13.77
CA GLU A 260 -24.06 46.87 12.73
C GLU A 260 -24.10 45.55 11.94
N ASP A 261 -22.97 44.84 11.79
CA ASP A 261 -22.88 43.58 11.02
C ASP A 261 -22.88 42.29 11.88
N ILE A 262 -22.92 42.43 13.21
CA ILE A 262 -22.71 41.32 14.14
C ILE A 262 -23.82 40.25 14.10
N GLN A 263 -25.06 40.65 13.83
CA GLN A 263 -26.21 39.75 13.84
C GLN A 263 -26.19 38.80 12.64
N GLN A 264 -25.84 39.31 11.46
CA GLN A 264 -25.73 38.51 10.24
C GLN A 264 -24.51 37.56 10.33
N TRP A 265 -23.39 38.06 10.84
CA TRP A 265 -22.22 37.21 11.13
C TRP A 265 -22.58 36.06 12.08
N ALA A 266 -23.25 36.36 13.20
CA ALA A 266 -23.65 35.37 14.19
C ALA A 266 -24.62 34.32 13.62
N TRP A 267 -25.53 34.73 12.72
CA TRP A 267 -26.41 33.82 11.99
C TRP A 267 -25.64 32.82 11.15
N CYS A 268 -24.60 33.27 10.43
CA CYS A 268 -23.75 32.39 9.63
C CYS A 268 -22.96 31.40 10.51
N VAL A 269 -22.45 31.84 11.66
CA VAL A 269 -21.78 30.95 12.63
C VAL A 269 -22.74 29.91 13.20
N ALA A 270 -23.97 30.29 13.53
CA ALA A 270 -25.00 29.35 14.01
C ALA A 270 -25.30 28.27 12.98
N ILE A 271 -25.45 28.63 11.70
CA ILE A 271 -25.62 27.65 10.61
C ILE A 271 -24.39 26.73 10.53
N ALA A 272 -23.18 27.29 10.53
CA ALA A 272 -21.95 26.53 10.37
C ALA A 272 -21.69 25.51 11.49
N PHE A 273 -22.11 25.79 12.73
CA PHE A 273 -21.90 24.88 13.86
C PHE A 273 -23.00 23.81 14.01
N HIS A 274 -24.17 23.99 13.39
CA HIS A 274 -25.28 23.03 13.49
C HIS A 274 -25.43 22.14 12.26
N PHE A 275 -24.95 22.56 11.09
CA PHE A 275 -25.01 21.80 9.83
C PHE A 275 -23.68 21.08 9.53
N GLY A 276 -23.73 20.02 8.71
CA GLY A 276 -22.56 19.29 8.21
C GLY A 276 -22.66 17.77 8.32
N GLU A 277 -21.90 17.04 7.49
CA GLU A 277 -21.85 15.55 7.53
C GLU A 277 -21.24 15.00 8.84
N ARG A 278 -20.50 15.84 9.57
CA ARG A 278 -19.88 15.55 10.87
C ARG A 278 -20.02 16.78 11.76
N ARG A 279 -20.37 16.59 13.03
CA ARG A 279 -20.55 17.70 14.00
C ARG A 279 -19.26 18.48 14.31
N ALA A 280 -18.10 17.92 13.97
CA ALA A 280 -16.83 18.63 14.00
C ALA A 280 -16.12 18.47 12.65
N SER A 281 -15.77 19.59 12.03
CA SER A 281 -14.98 19.60 10.80
C SER A 281 -13.57 19.07 11.06
N ILE A 282 -13.12 18.11 10.24
CA ILE A 282 -11.72 17.64 10.25
C ILE A 282 -10.81 18.60 9.48
N VAL A 283 -11.34 19.27 8.45
CA VAL A 283 -10.55 20.12 7.55
C VAL A 283 -10.36 21.53 8.12
N ALA A 284 -11.41 22.10 8.72
CA ALA A 284 -11.43 23.43 9.32
C ALA A 284 -11.36 23.40 10.87
N GLN A 285 -10.85 22.31 11.46
CA GLN A 285 -10.70 22.18 12.91
C GLN A 285 -10.02 23.39 13.59
N PRO A 286 -8.86 23.90 13.11
CA PRO A 286 -8.19 25.00 13.80
C PRO A 286 -8.95 26.32 13.66
N GLU A 287 -9.70 26.53 12.59
CA GLU A 287 -10.59 27.68 12.43
C GLU A 287 -11.78 27.61 13.38
N THR A 288 -12.40 26.45 13.55
CA THR A 288 -13.48 26.20 14.51
C THR A 288 -13.04 26.50 15.94
N GLU A 289 -11.89 26.00 16.36
CA GLU A 289 -11.35 26.24 17.71
C GLU A 289 -11.09 27.74 17.96
N LYS A 290 -10.60 28.48 16.95
CA LYS A 290 -10.40 29.93 17.04
C LYS A 290 -11.72 30.70 17.16
N LEU A 291 -12.75 30.30 16.42
CA LEU A 291 -14.08 30.90 16.53
C LEU A 291 -14.69 30.64 17.91
N GLN A 292 -14.60 29.42 18.41
CA GLN A 292 -15.04 29.07 19.77
C GLN A 292 -14.31 29.90 20.83
N HIS A 293 -13.00 30.11 20.64
CA HIS A 293 -12.21 30.99 21.51
C HIS A 293 -12.67 32.45 21.45
N ALA A 294 -12.95 32.98 20.26
CA ALA A 294 -13.48 34.34 20.09
C ALA A 294 -14.85 34.51 20.78
N LEU A 295 -15.76 33.54 20.61
CA LEU A 295 -17.07 33.49 21.29
C LEU A 295 -16.94 33.36 22.83
N SER A 296 -15.83 32.81 23.33
CA SER A 296 -15.59 32.67 24.77
C SER A 296 -15.05 33.95 25.41
N ASN A 297 -14.32 34.77 24.65
CA ASN A 297 -13.66 35.98 25.18
C ASN A 297 -14.45 37.27 24.95
N GLU A 298 -15.19 37.37 23.83
CA GLU A 298 -15.87 38.59 23.40
C GLU A 298 -17.37 38.54 23.66
N VAL A 299 -17.84 39.30 24.67
CA VAL A 299 -19.24 39.30 25.14
C VAL A 299 -20.23 39.67 24.04
N LEU A 300 -19.87 40.61 23.15
CA LEU A 300 -20.75 41.03 22.05
C LEU A 300 -20.96 39.92 21.01
N LEU A 301 -19.90 39.22 20.61
CA LEU A 301 -19.98 38.10 19.66
C LEU A 301 -20.78 36.94 20.25
N ARG A 302 -20.53 36.67 21.53
CA ARG A 302 -21.22 35.66 22.34
C ARG A 302 -22.72 35.92 22.42
N GLU A 303 -23.13 37.14 22.78
CA GLU A 303 -24.53 37.55 22.83
C GLU A 303 -25.20 37.35 21.46
N ALA A 304 -24.57 37.83 20.39
CA ALA A 304 -25.12 37.73 19.04
C ALA A 304 -25.28 36.26 18.59
N TYR A 305 -24.26 35.42 18.80
CA TYR A 305 -24.33 33.98 18.48
C TYR A 305 -25.42 33.27 19.27
N TYR A 306 -25.54 33.54 20.57
CA TYR A 306 -26.59 32.93 21.39
C TYR A 306 -28.01 33.23 20.87
N TRP A 307 -28.25 34.47 20.45
CA TRP A 307 -29.54 34.84 19.85
C TRP A 307 -29.74 34.32 18.42
N ALA A 308 -28.66 34.12 17.66
CA ALA A 308 -28.72 33.45 16.37
C ALA A 308 -29.11 31.97 16.50
N CYS A 309 -28.59 31.25 17.51
CA CYS A 309 -29.02 29.88 17.81
C CYS A 309 -30.51 29.82 18.19
N LEU A 310 -31.01 30.77 18.98
CA LEU A 310 -32.44 30.84 19.29
C LEU A 310 -33.28 31.03 18.02
N ARG A 311 -32.86 31.94 17.13
CA ARG A 311 -33.52 32.13 15.83
C ARG A 311 -33.53 30.85 15.01
N LEU A 312 -32.43 30.08 15.02
CA LEU A 312 -32.31 28.82 14.28
C LEU A 312 -33.36 27.81 14.76
N ILE A 313 -33.52 27.66 16.08
CA ILE A 313 -34.52 26.78 16.70
C ILE A 313 -35.94 27.21 16.32
N GLU A 314 -36.21 28.52 16.40
CA GLU A 314 -37.53 29.09 16.04
C GLU A 314 -37.89 28.82 14.58
N GLU A 315 -36.95 29.00 13.65
CA GLU A 315 -37.19 28.77 12.22
C GLU A 315 -37.22 27.28 11.82
N LEU A 316 -36.65 26.37 12.63
CA LEU A 316 -36.80 24.91 12.47
C LEU A 316 -38.13 24.39 13.04
N GLY A 317 -38.88 25.20 13.78
CA GLY A 317 -40.21 24.84 14.28
C GLY A 317 -40.20 23.84 15.45
N GLU A 318 -39.10 23.74 16.19
CA GLU A 318 -39.04 22.91 17.40
C GLU A 318 -39.93 23.47 18.51
N ASP A 319 -40.60 22.58 19.26
CA ASP A 319 -41.51 22.99 20.34
C ASP A 319 -40.73 23.55 21.54
N LEU A 320 -40.71 24.88 21.66
CA LEU A 320 -40.08 25.64 22.74
C LEU A 320 -40.78 25.47 24.11
N ASN A 321 -41.85 24.68 24.20
CA ASN A 321 -42.60 24.42 25.44
C ASN A 321 -41.96 23.37 26.38
N SER A 322 -40.92 22.65 25.95
CA SER A 322 -40.28 21.64 26.80
C SER A 322 -39.31 22.23 27.85
N LEU A 323 -39.00 21.47 28.90
CA LEU A 323 -38.02 21.85 29.94
C LEU A 323 -36.55 21.85 29.46
N HIS A 324 -36.30 21.51 28.19
CA HIS A 324 -34.96 21.35 27.60
C HIS A 324 -34.55 22.50 26.66
N THR A 325 -35.38 23.56 26.52
CA THR A 325 -35.17 24.62 25.52
C THR A 325 -33.87 25.41 25.70
N ALA A 326 -33.44 25.70 26.93
CA ALA A 326 -32.17 26.40 27.18
C ALA A 326 -30.91 25.56 26.87
N PHE A 327 -31.04 24.23 26.78
CA PHE A 327 -29.96 23.34 26.34
C PHE A 327 -29.83 23.33 24.82
N LEU A 328 -30.94 23.46 24.09
CA LEU A 328 -30.94 23.49 22.62
C LEU A 328 -30.27 24.75 22.05
N VAL A 329 -30.34 25.89 22.75
CA VAL A 329 -29.75 27.18 22.29
C VAL A 329 -28.21 27.17 22.34
N ASP A 330 -27.61 26.40 23.25
CA ASP A 330 -26.16 26.20 23.34
C ASP A 330 -25.85 24.70 23.25
N TYR A 331 -26.34 24.08 22.18
CA TYR A 331 -26.10 22.67 21.90
C TYR A 331 -24.60 22.39 21.73
N ASP A 332 -24.14 21.22 22.19
CA ASP A 332 -22.71 20.85 22.29
C ASP A 332 -21.84 21.77 23.17
N ASN A 333 -22.46 22.62 24.00
CA ASN A 333 -21.80 23.46 25.01
C ASN A 333 -20.72 24.39 24.42
N VAL A 334 -20.96 24.91 23.21
CA VAL A 334 -20.04 25.82 22.50
C VAL A 334 -19.69 27.05 23.33
N LEU A 335 -20.63 27.55 24.12
CA LEU A 335 -20.47 28.74 24.96
C LEU A 335 -20.14 28.40 26.43
N GLU A 336 -19.97 27.14 26.83
CA GLU A 336 -19.62 26.84 28.22
C GLU A 336 -18.15 27.18 28.56
N PRO A 337 -17.86 27.71 29.77
CA PRO A 337 -18.80 28.06 30.83
C PRO A 337 -19.41 29.46 30.68
N PHE A 338 -20.66 29.62 31.10
CA PHE A 338 -21.27 30.95 31.31
C PHE A 338 -20.70 31.62 32.56
N THR A 339 -20.41 32.92 32.49
CA THR A 339 -19.74 33.68 33.57
C THR A 339 -20.52 34.94 33.96
N GLU A 340 -20.08 35.64 35.01
CA GLU A 340 -20.74 36.89 35.45
C GLU A 340 -20.81 37.97 34.36
N ASN A 341 -19.90 37.92 33.38
CA ASN A 341 -19.91 38.82 32.22
C ASN A 341 -21.16 38.64 31.33
N ASP A 342 -21.87 37.52 31.46
CA ASP A 342 -23.08 37.23 30.68
C ASP A 342 -24.36 37.82 31.26
N ILE A 343 -24.34 38.15 32.56
CA ILE A 343 -25.51 38.65 33.30
C ILE A 343 -26.09 39.93 32.68
N PRO A 344 -25.30 40.96 32.29
CA PRO A 344 -25.86 42.22 31.81
C PRO A 344 -26.73 42.10 30.56
N TRP A 345 -26.29 41.33 29.55
CA TRP A 345 -27.02 41.18 28.30
C TRP A 345 -28.21 40.23 28.43
N LEU A 346 -28.07 39.16 29.24
CA LEU A 346 -29.19 38.27 29.58
C LEU A 346 -30.28 39.05 30.34
N MET A 347 -29.91 39.90 31.30
CA MET A 347 -30.86 40.75 32.02
C MET A 347 -31.55 41.76 31.10
N LYS A 348 -30.83 42.33 30.12
CA LYS A 348 -31.42 43.21 29.11
C LYS A 348 -32.48 42.48 28.28
N ALA A 349 -32.19 41.25 27.84
CA ALA A 349 -33.16 40.42 27.09
C ALA A 349 -34.34 39.96 27.95
N PHE A 350 -34.13 39.72 29.24
CA PHE A 350 -35.20 39.36 30.18
C PHE A 350 -36.18 40.52 30.47
N VAL A 351 -35.68 41.76 30.49
CA VAL A 351 -36.51 42.96 30.71
C VAL A 351 -37.22 43.40 29.42
N SER A 352 -36.66 43.10 28.24
CA SER A 352 -37.27 43.44 26.96
C SER A 352 -38.61 42.71 26.73
N GLU A 353 -39.57 43.41 26.11
CA GLU A 353 -40.85 42.85 25.67
C GLU A 353 -40.84 42.46 24.17
N ASP A 354 -39.68 42.54 23.50
CA ASP A 354 -39.57 42.39 22.05
C ASP A 354 -39.79 40.94 21.58
N SER A 355 -39.54 39.94 22.44
CA SER A 355 -39.80 38.52 22.15
C SER A 355 -40.03 37.70 23.42
N THR A 356 -41.17 37.02 23.49
CA THR A 356 -41.53 36.13 24.61
C THR A 356 -40.55 34.96 24.76
N ASN A 357 -40.05 34.42 23.64
CA ASN A 357 -39.07 33.33 23.65
C ASN A 357 -37.69 33.81 24.14
N LYS A 358 -37.21 34.97 23.66
CA LYS A 358 -35.97 35.58 24.15
C LYS A 358 -36.04 35.84 25.66
N LYS A 359 -37.15 36.38 26.14
CA LYS A 359 -37.41 36.63 27.56
C LYS A 359 -37.38 35.33 28.38
N LYS A 360 -38.06 34.28 27.91
CA LYS A 360 -38.11 32.95 28.55
C LYS A 360 -36.72 32.29 28.62
N ILE A 361 -35.97 32.29 27.52
CA ILE A 361 -34.63 31.69 27.45
C ILE A 361 -33.62 32.46 28.30
N ALA A 362 -33.65 33.80 28.25
CA ALA A 362 -32.82 34.65 29.10
C ALA A 362 -33.05 34.35 30.58
N PHE A 363 -34.33 34.25 31.00
CA PHE A 363 -34.71 33.87 32.35
C PHE A 363 -34.16 32.49 32.73
N GLN A 364 -34.36 31.47 31.89
CA GLN A 364 -33.88 30.11 32.14
C GLN A 364 -32.35 30.05 32.31
N LYS A 365 -31.57 30.80 31.52
CA LYS A 365 -30.10 30.86 31.69
C LYS A 365 -29.69 31.64 32.92
N LEU A 366 -30.35 32.75 33.25
CA LEU A 366 -30.08 33.52 34.48
C LEU A 366 -30.26 32.67 35.75
N LEU A 367 -31.17 31.69 35.75
CA LEU A 367 -31.34 30.75 36.87
C LEU A 367 -30.09 29.91 37.19
N GLN A 368 -29.13 29.78 36.26
CA GLN A 368 -27.85 29.10 36.52
C GLN A 368 -26.96 29.90 37.50
N PHE A 369 -27.15 31.22 37.57
CA PHE A 369 -26.43 32.15 38.44
C PHE A 369 -27.14 32.40 39.78
N VAL A 370 -28.32 31.82 39.99
CA VAL A 370 -29.18 32.00 41.18
C VAL A 370 -29.17 30.74 42.06
N GLY A 371 -28.85 30.88 43.35
CA GLY A 371 -28.77 29.79 44.36
C GLY A 371 -27.85 30.14 45.54
N ASP A 372 -27.77 29.24 46.55
CA ASP A 372 -27.05 29.38 47.84
C ASP A 372 -25.68 30.10 47.73
N ASP A 373 -25.69 31.44 47.85
CA ASP A 373 -24.57 32.39 47.84
C ASP A 373 -23.90 32.76 46.49
N LYS A 374 -24.45 32.40 45.32
CA LYS A 374 -23.78 32.69 44.02
C LYS A 374 -23.90 34.13 43.50
N ASN A 375 -25.04 34.81 43.65
CA ASN A 375 -25.19 36.23 43.23
C ASN A 375 -26.43 36.92 43.84
N PRO A 376 -26.37 37.42 45.10
CA PRO A 376 -27.54 37.93 45.82
C PRO A 376 -28.23 39.15 45.17
N GLN A 377 -27.45 40.00 44.50
CA GLN A 377 -27.96 41.21 43.83
C GLN A 377 -28.78 40.85 42.59
N LEU A 378 -28.34 39.87 41.81
CA LEU A 378 -29.09 39.34 40.68
C LEU A 378 -30.41 38.70 41.14
N THR A 379 -30.36 37.88 42.20
CA THR A 379 -31.55 37.23 42.76
C THR A 379 -32.62 38.24 43.17
N HIS A 380 -32.25 39.32 43.86
CA HIS A 380 -33.19 40.37 44.26
C HIS A 380 -33.80 41.07 43.04
N LYS A 381 -32.98 41.38 42.03
CA LYS A 381 -33.43 42.04 40.80
C LYS A 381 -34.37 41.16 39.96
N MET A 382 -34.12 39.85 39.90
CA MET A 382 -35.03 38.90 39.26
C MET A 382 -36.36 38.76 40.01
N LEU A 383 -36.34 38.69 41.35
CA LEU A 383 -37.56 38.67 42.18
C LEU A 383 -38.45 39.89 41.93
N GLU A 384 -37.85 41.08 41.86
CA GLU A 384 -38.56 42.33 41.56
C GLU A 384 -39.23 42.30 40.17
N LEU A 385 -38.50 41.88 39.14
CA LEU A 385 -38.98 41.84 37.75
C LEU A 385 -39.98 40.71 37.46
N THR A 386 -39.95 39.62 38.23
CA THR A 386 -40.90 38.49 38.09
C THR A 386 -42.21 38.67 38.86
N SER A 387 -42.34 39.75 39.64
CA SER A 387 -43.48 39.95 40.55
C SER A 387 -44.85 40.01 39.85
N GLU A 388 -44.89 40.41 38.58
CA GLU A 388 -46.12 40.53 37.78
C GLU A 388 -46.40 39.32 36.87
N THR A 389 -45.46 38.37 36.71
CA THR A 389 -45.62 37.19 35.84
C THR A 389 -45.55 35.90 36.66
N GLU A 390 -46.73 35.30 36.91
CA GLU A 390 -46.90 34.15 37.81
C GLU A 390 -45.99 32.96 37.45
N ASP A 391 -45.85 32.63 36.16
CA ASP A 391 -45.04 31.49 35.69
C ASP A 391 -43.54 31.64 36.01
N TYR A 392 -42.96 32.83 35.82
CA TYR A 392 -41.55 33.08 36.12
C TYR A 392 -41.30 33.13 37.63
N ARG A 393 -42.25 33.68 38.39
CA ARG A 393 -42.18 33.71 39.85
C ARG A 393 -42.17 32.29 40.43
N ILE A 394 -43.07 31.42 39.95
CA ILE A 394 -43.14 30.02 40.39
C ILE A 394 -41.82 29.29 40.09
N GLU A 395 -41.23 29.48 38.90
CA GLU A 395 -39.98 28.81 38.53
C GLU A 395 -38.76 29.36 39.31
N LEU A 396 -38.71 30.66 39.58
CA LEU A 396 -37.67 31.28 40.40
C LEU A 396 -37.77 30.84 41.87
N GLU A 397 -38.99 30.81 42.44
CA GLU A 397 -39.26 30.28 43.77
C GLU A 397 -38.92 28.78 43.85
N ARG A 398 -39.21 28.00 42.79
CA ARG A 398 -38.80 26.59 42.67
C ARG A 398 -37.28 26.45 42.63
N ARG A 399 -36.54 27.39 42.06
CA ARG A 399 -35.06 27.33 42.04
C ARG A 399 -34.44 27.72 43.38
N LEU A 400 -35.01 28.72 44.06
CA LEU A 400 -34.57 29.22 45.36
C LEU A 400 -34.99 28.30 46.52
N ASN A 401 -36.14 27.65 46.37
CA ASN A 401 -36.70 26.68 47.31
C ASN A 401 -37.11 25.43 46.51
N PRO A 402 -36.14 24.61 46.06
CA PRO A 402 -36.42 23.39 45.29
C PRO A 402 -37.44 22.52 46.03
N PRO A 403 -38.68 22.38 45.50
CA PRO A 403 -39.59 21.36 46.00
C PRO A 403 -38.94 20.01 45.71
N THR A 404 -39.11 19.05 46.61
CA THR A 404 -38.78 17.66 46.35
C THR A 404 -39.54 17.21 45.10
N LEU A 405 -38.86 17.19 43.95
CA LEU A 405 -39.39 16.72 42.68
C LEU A 405 -39.75 15.24 42.79
N GLU A 406 -41.00 14.89 42.52
CA GLU A 406 -41.31 13.54 42.05
C GLU A 406 -40.75 13.43 40.62
N LEU A 407 -39.59 12.79 40.53
CA LEU A 407 -38.91 12.42 39.29
C LEU A 407 -39.90 11.70 38.32
N SER A 408 -39.78 11.88 37.00
CA SER A 408 -40.61 11.14 36.01
C SER A 408 -40.33 9.63 36.07
N GLU A 409 -41.26 8.73 35.74
CA GLU A 409 -41.03 7.26 35.84
C GLU A 409 -39.75 6.80 35.12
N SER A 410 -39.41 7.37 33.97
CA SER A 410 -38.20 7.06 33.20
C SER A 410 -36.93 7.67 33.81
N GLN A 411 -37.00 8.88 34.39
CA GLN A 411 -35.86 9.50 35.10
C GLN A 411 -35.68 8.92 36.51
N ILE A 412 -36.76 8.57 37.24
CA ILE A 412 -36.73 7.70 38.42
C ILE A 412 -36.05 6.42 37.99
N LYS A 413 -36.50 5.75 36.93
CA LYS A 413 -35.92 4.47 36.53
C LYS A 413 -34.45 4.64 36.14
N HIS A 414 -34.04 5.68 35.42
CA HIS A 414 -32.65 5.90 35.05
C HIS A 414 -31.78 6.32 36.23
N GLN A 415 -32.22 7.27 37.07
CA GLN A 415 -31.50 7.67 38.28
C GLN A 415 -31.49 6.56 39.31
N LYS A 416 -32.58 5.80 39.48
CA LYS A 416 -32.65 4.59 40.30
C LYS A 416 -31.77 3.52 39.73
N LEU A 417 -31.67 3.32 38.41
CA LEU A 417 -30.70 2.40 37.81
C LEU A 417 -29.26 2.88 37.99
N MET A 418 -28.98 4.19 37.92
CA MET A 418 -27.65 4.75 38.19
C MET A 418 -27.28 4.68 39.68
N LEU A 419 -28.23 4.97 40.58
CA LEU A 419 -28.08 4.86 42.03
C LEU A 419 -27.99 3.40 42.43
N GLU A 420 -28.86 2.53 41.93
CA GLU A 420 -28.77 1.08 42.09
C GLU A 420 -27.46 0.57 41.49
N SER A 421 -27.00 1.06 40.35
CA SER A 421 -25.69 0.67 39.78
C SER A 421 -24.56 1.12 40.69
N LYS A 422 -24.54 2.39 41.15
CA LYS A 422 -23.55 2.92 42.10
C LYS A 422 -23.61 2.21 43.45
N GLU A 423 -24.79 1.91 43.97
CA GLU A 423 -25.02 1.19 45.21
C GLU A 423 -24.65 -0.29 45.08
N ASN A 424 -25.02 -0.93 43.97
CA ASN A 424 -24.65 -2.31 43.69
C ASN A 424 -23.15 -2.40 43.50
N GLU A 425 -22.53 -1.41 42.86
CA GLU A 425 -21.09 -1.29 42.72
C GLU A 425 -20.41 -1.05 44.07
N ALA A 426 -20.93 -0.14 44.91
CA ALA A 426 -20.42 0.08 46.26
C ALA A 426 -20.62 -1.13 47.18
N LYS A 427 -21.78 -1.81 47.12
CA LYS A 427 -22.08 -3.07 47.82
C LYS A 427 -21.16 -4.19 47.34
N ARG A 428 -20.87 -4.23 46.04
CA ARG A 428 -19.94 -5.18 45.42
C ARG A 428 -18.51 -4.92 45.88
N ILE A 429 -18.02 -3.67 45.83
CA ILE A 429 -16.69 -3.27 46.34
C ILE A 429 -16.58 -3.60 47.82
N LYS A 430 -17.55 -3.20 48.64
CA LYS A 430 -17.58 -3.53 50.07
C LYS A 430 -17.62 -5.04 50.31
N GLY A 431 -18.37 -5.78 49.50
CA GLY A 431 -18.41 -7.25 49.53
C GLY A 431 -17.05 -7.86 49.19
N TRP A 432 -16.33 -7.31 48.22
CA TRP A 432 -14.97 -7.70 47.87
C TRP A 432 -13.99 -7.40 48.99
N GLU A 433 -14.07 -6.22 49.62
CA GLU A 433 -13.24 -5.84 50.77
C GLU A 433 -13.44 -6.80 51.94
N ILE A 434 -14.69 -7.07 52.32
CA ILE A 434 -15.04 -8.01 53.41
C ILE A 434 -14.54 -9.41 53.09
N TRP A 435 -14.78 -9.90 51.87
CA TRP A 435 -14.32 -11.24 51.47
C TRP A 435 -12.80 -11.33 51.43
N ARG A 436 -12.10 -10.30 50.93
CA ARG A 436 -10.63 -10.22 50.94
C ARG A 436 -10.08 -10.24 52.36
N GLU A 437 -10.65 -9.46 53.27
CA GLU A 437 -10.26 -9.49 54.69
C GLU A 437 -10.48 -10.87 55.31
N LYS A 438 -11.61 -11.52 55.01
CA LYS A 438 -11.90 -12.89 55.45
C LYS A 438 -10.83 -13.87 54.95
N VAL A 439 -10.46 -13.79 53.67
CA VAL A 439 -9.38 -14.61 53.08
C VAL A 439 -8.06 -14.39 53.83
N LEU A 440 -7.63 -13.14 54.01
CA LEU A 440 -6.34 -12.81 54.63
C LEU A 440 -6.29 -13.10 56.14
N SER A 441 -7.43 -13.05 56.83
CA SER A 441 -7.56 -13.40 58.25
C SER A 441 -7.60 -14.90 58.54
N SER A 442 -7.85 -15.72 57.51
CA SER A 442 -7.95 -17.18 57.64
C SER A 442 -6.57 -17.83 57.59
N GLY A 443 -6.27 -18.69 58.56
CA GLY A 443 -4.99 -19.42 58.61
C GLY A 443 -4.73 -20.36 57.42
N THR A 444 -5.76 -20.67 56.63
CA THR A 444 -5.71 -21.51 55.43
C THR A 444 -6.14 -20.76 54.17
N PHE A 445 -6.33 -19.45 54.27
CA PHE A 445 -6.81 -18.57 53.20
C PHE A 445 -8.13 -18.99 52.53
N LEU A 446 -8.97 -19.79 53.21
CA LEU A 446 -10.21 -20.37 52.65
C LEU A 446 -9.96 -21.27 51.43
N LEU A 447 -8.80 -21.93 51.39
CA LEU A 447 -8.36 -22.84 50.32
C LEU A 447 -8.58 -24.33 50.66
N HIS A 448 -9.34 -24.66 51.71
CA HIS A 448 -9.64 -26.04 52.11
C HIS A 448 -11.15 -26.30 52.21
N GLU A 449 -11.53 -27.57 52.00
CA GLU A 449 -12.89 -28.12 52.17
C GLU A 449 -13.99 -27.34 51.40
N GLU A 450 -15.06 -26.93 52.07
CA GLU A 450 -16.30 -26.43 51.47
C GLU A 450 -16.18 -25.04 50.83
N GLU A 451 -15.14 -24.25 51.17
CA GLU A 451 -15.00 -22.87 50.70
C GLU A 451 -14.10 -22.70 49.45
N LEU A 452 -13.35 -23.74 49.07
CA LEU A 452 -12.38 -23.68 47.97
C LEU A 452 -13.02 -23.25 46.63
N GLU A 453 -14.13 -23.88 46.25
CA GLU A 453 -14.79 -23.60 44.97
C GLU A 453 -15.30 -22.15 44.89
N ASN A 454 -15.83 -21.64 46.01
CA ASN A 454 -16.28 -20.26 46.11
C ASN A 454 -15.09 -19.28 46.05
N THR A 455 -14.00 -19.59 46.73
CA THR A 455 -12.76 -18.79 46.70
C THR A 455 -12.17 -18.71 45.29
N LEU A 456 -12.07 -19.84 44.58
CA LEU A 456 -11.58 -19.88 43.20
C LEU A 456 -12.50 -19.13 42.23
N CYS A 457 -13.82 -19.28 42.38
CA CYS A 457 -14.81 -18.59 41.54
C CYS A 457 -14.74 -17.07 41.72
N ASN A 458 -14.61 -16.61 42.96
CA ASN A 458 -14.46 -15.19 43.28
C ASN A 458 -13.14 -14.63 42.75
N LEU A 459 -12.03 -15.37 42.90
CA LEU A 459 -10.74 -14.97 42.31
C LEU A 459 -10.82 -14.84 40.78
N PHE A 460 -11.43 -15.81 40.09
CA PHE A 460 -11.62 -15.77 38.64
C PHE A 460 -12.43 -14.55 38.20
N LYS A 461 -13.51 -14.20 38.92
CA LYS A 461 -14.33 -13.01 38.65
C LYS A 461 -13.53 -11.71 38.79
N ILE A 462 -12.66 -11.61 39.81
CA ILE A 462 -11.77 -10.44 39.98
C ILE A 462 -10.84 -10.31 38.77
N LEU A 463 -10.13 -11.39 38.44
CA LEU A 463 -9.12 -11.35 37.37
C LEU A 463 -9.73 -10.97 36.02
N ARG A 464 -10.95 -11.45 35.72
CA ARG A 464 -11.68 -11.07 34.51
C ARG A 464 -12.08 -9.60 34.47
N GLN A 465 -12.38 -9.00 35.62
CA GLN A 465 -12.77 -7.59 35.72
C GLN A 465 -11.57 -6.66 35.60
N VAL A 466 -10.47 -6.95 36.30
CA VAL A 466 -9.28 -6.09 36.33
C VAL A 466 -8.64 -5.96 34.96
N GLN A 467 -8.64 -7.04 34.17
CA GLN A 467 -7.94 -7.02 32.89
C GLN A 467 -8.70 -6.27 31.78
N HIS A 468 -10.01 -5.98 31.89
CA HIS A 468 -10.81 -5.39 30.79
C HIS A 468 -10.61 -6.09 29.42
N ILE A 469 -10.21 -7.37 29.41
CA ILE A 469 -9.85 -8.08 28.17
C ILE A 469 -11.10 -8.72 27.56
N ASN A 470 -11.53 -8.21 26.40
CA ASN A 470 -12.55 -8.84 25.55
C ASN A 470 -11.97 -9.93 24.62
N HIS A 471 -10.66 -10.19 24.67
CA HIS A 471 -9.94 -11.04 23.71
C HIS A 471 -9.36 -12.35 24.28
N GLN A 472 -9.59 -12.67 25.57
CA GLN A 472 -9.12 -13.89 26.24
C GLN A 472 -10.16 -14.37 27.27
N TRP A 473 -10.29 -15.68 27.45
CA TRP A 473 -11.25 -16.31 28.37
C TRP A 473 -10.63 -16.80 29.68
N GLY A 474 -9.32 -17.05 29.73
CA GLY A 474 -8.61 -17.48 30.94
C GLY A 474 -7.72 -16.39 31.53
N PRO A 475 -8.24 -15.39 32.27
CA PRO A 475 -7.41 -14.34 32.85
C PRO A 475 -6.51 -14.90 33.95
N TRP A 476 -5.23 -14.56 33.94
CA TRP A 476 -4.28 -14.87 35.00
C TRP A 476 -3.19 -13.81 35.06
N ASP A 477 -2.85 -13.37 36.28
CA ASP A 477 -1.72 -12.47 36.54
C ASP A 477 -1.26 -12.67 38.00
N SER A 478 -0.09 -13.29 38.17
CA SER A 478 0.48 -13.55 39.49
C SER A 478 0.80 -12.28 40.28
N LYS A 479 1.18 -11.18 39.61
CA LYS A 479 1.48 -9.91 40.28
C LYS A 479 0.22 -9.26 40.83
N ILE A 480 -0.90 -9.34 40.11
CA ILE A 480 -2.20 -8.85 40.61
C ILE A 480 -2.60 -9.66 41.85
N VAL A 481 -2.50 -10.99 41.81
CA VAL A 481 -2.85 -11.84 42.96
C VAL A 481 -1.95 -11.56 44.17
N GLU A 482 -0.64 -11.44 43.96
CA GLU A 482 0.33 -11.12 45.02
C GLU A 482 0.08 -9.73 45.64
N THR A 483 -0.22 -8.73 44.80
CA THR A 483 -0.49 -7.34 45.24
C THR A 483 -1.82 -7.23 45.99
N VAL A 484 -2.87 -7.90 45.48
CA VAL A 484 -4.21 -7.81 46.06
C VAL A 484 -4.29 -8.65 47.33
N PHE A 485 -3.71 -9.85 47.40
CA PHE A 485 -3.81 -10.71 48.59
C PHE A 485 -2.51 -10.71 49.38
N SER A 486 -1.57 -11.58 49.00
CA SER A 486 -0.19 -11.62 49.49
C SER A 486 0.60 -12.67 48.71
N LYS A 487 1.92 -12.72 48.92
CA LYS A 487 2.79 -13.75 48.36
C LYS A 487 2.48 -15.14 48.95
N GLU A 488 2.17 -15.20 50.24
CA GLU A 488 1.83 -16.44 50.95
C GLU A 488 0.52 -17.04 50.40
N PHE A 489 -0.48 -16.20 50.09
CA PHE A 489 -1.71 -16.64 49.44
C PHE A 489 -1.45 -17.25 48.07
N LEU A 490 -0.64 -16.59 47.24
CA LEU A 490 -0.31 -17.08 45.90
C LEU A 490 0.38 -18.46 45.96
N GLU A 491 1.32 -18.65 46.88
CA GLU A 491 2.00 -19.95 47.02
C GLU A 491 1.09 -21.05 47.59
N ALA A 492 0.16 -20.72 48.47
CA ALA A 492 -0.86 -21.66 48.96
C ALA A 492 -1.92 -22.00 47.88
N LEU A 493 -2.20 -21.07 46.96
CA LEU A 493 -3.17 -21.23 45.89
C LEU A 493 -2.70 -22.18 44.78
N ARG A 494 -1.40 -22.18 44.45
CA ARG A 494 -0.84 -22.95 43.33
C ARG A 494 -1.11 -24.46 43.42
N PRO A 495 -0.92 -25.15 44.56
CA PRO A 495 -1.29 -26.57 44.72
C PRO A 495 -2.78 -26.84 44.49
N GLU A 496 -3.66 -25.98 44.98
CA GLU A 496 -5.11 -26.14 44.83
C GLU A 496 -5.57 -25.90 43.39
N MET A 497 -5.00 -24.90 42.70
CA MET A 497 -5.20 -24.70 41.26
C MET A 497 -4.75 -25.94 40.48
N SER A 498 -3.62 -26.53 40.85
CA SER A 498 -3.09 -27.76 40.24
C SER A 498 -4.08 -28.92 40.37
N HIS A 499 -4.58 -29.15 41.59
CA HIS A 499 -5.60 -30.19 41.83
C HIS A 499 -6.91 -29.92 41.09
N PHE A 500 -7.34 -28.66 41.04
CA PHE A 500 -8.57 -28.24 40.39
C PHE A 500 -8.56 -28.56 38.90
N TRP A 501 -7.53 -28.16 38.15
CA TRP A 501 -7.48 -28.42 36.71
C TRP A 501 -7.21 -29.90 36.41
N LYS A 502 -6.45 -30.62 37.24
CA LYS A 502 -6.21 -32.07 37.07
C LYS A 502 -7.49 -32.91 37.24
N LYS A 503 -8.45 -32.43 38.04
CA LYS A 503 -9.79 -33.03 38.19
C LYS A 503 -10.78 -32.60 37.11
N ALA A 504 -10.52 -31.50 36.40
CA ALA A 504 -11.40 -31.01 35.37
C ALA A 504 -11.46 -31.99 34.19
N ASN A 505 -12.68 -32.23 33.69
CA ASN A 505 -12.91 -32.99 32.46
C ASN A 505 -13.46 -32.05 31.39
N VAL A 506 -12.57 -31.49 30.58
CA VAL A 506 -12.92 -30.57 29.50
C VAL A 506 -13.12 -31.37 28.22
N ALA A 507 -14.34 -31.33 27.69
CA ALA A 507 -14.69 -31.93 26.41
C ALA A 507 -14.17 -31.08 25.24
N LEU A 508 -13.63 -31.75 24.22
CA LEU A 508 -13.27 -31.11 22.96
C LEU A 508 -14.51 -30.68 22.19
N TYR A 509 -14.35 -29.96 21.07
CA TYR A 509 -15.51 -29.44 20.34
C TYR A 509 -16.34 -30.55 19.69
N SER A 510 -15.69 -31.58 19.14
CA SER A 510 -16.33 -32.78 18.57
C SER A 510 -17.19 -33.53 19.60
N GLU A 511 -16.70 -33.70 20.82
CA GLU A 511 -17.32 -34.47 21.89
C GLU A 511 -18.55 -33.80 22.56
N ARG A 512 -18.82 -32.53 22.26
CA ARG A 512 -19.94 -31.77 22.84
C ARG A 512 -21.24 -32.02 22.09
N SER A 513 -22.36 -32.01 22.83
CA SER A 513 -23.70 -32.00 22.22
C SER A 513 -23.88 -30.76 21.32
N ARG A 514 -24.77 -30.86 20.32
CA ARG A 514 -24.98 -29.80 19.33
C ARG A 514 -25.33 -28.45 19.95
N GLU A 515 -26.11 -28.45 21.04
CA GLU A 515 -26.53 -27.26 21.78
C GLU A 515 -25.40 -26.66 22.65
N SER A 516 -24.39 -27.47 22.96
CA SER A 516 -23.31 -27.11 23.89
C SER A 516 -21.99 -26.74 23.20
N LYS A 517 -21.90 -26.82 21.87
CA LYS A 517 -20.64 -26.61 21.12
C LYS A 517 -19.98 -25.25 21.39
N ASN A 518 -20.78 -24.18 21.46
CA ASN A 518 -20.31 -22.81 21.74
C ASN A 518 -20.57 -22.33 23.17
N THR A 519 -20.89 -23.25 24.10
CA THR A 519 -21.25 -22.91 25.48
C THR A 519 -20.17 -23.38 26.44
N PHE A 520 -19.63 -22.46 27.24
CA PHE A 520 -18.57 -22.74 28.21
C PHE A 520 -19.04 -22.45 29.63
N THR A 521 -18.85 -23.41 30.54
CA THR A 521 -19.18 -23.22 31.95
C THR A 521 -18.08 -22.44 32.67
N TYR A 522 -18.42 -21.73 33.75
CA TYR A 522 -17.42 -21.07 34.60
C TYR A 522 -16.33 -22.04 35.07
N LYS A 523 -16.69 -23.29 35.38
CA LYS A 523 -15.71 -24.31 35.80
C LYS A 523 -14.68 -24.60 34.71
N THR A 524 -15.13 -24.73 33.46
CA THR A 524 -14.26 -24.94 32.28
C THR A 524 -13.30 -23.76 32.08
N LEU A 525 -13.81 -22.52 32.14
CA LEU A 525 -12.97 -21.31 32.00
C LEU A 525 -11.99 -21.14 33.17
N MET A 526 -12.41 -21.48 34.39
CA MET A 526 -11.53 -21.48 35.56
C MET A 526 -10.39 -22.49 35.42
N SER A 527 -10.61 -23.63 34.75
CA SER A 527 -9.53 -24.60 34.47
C SER A 527 -8.44 -23.98 33.60
N LEU A 528 -8.79 -23.12 32.63
CA LEU A 528 -7.83 -22.38 31.81
C LEU A 528 -6.94 -21.47 32.66
N THR A 529 -7.57 -20.68 33.54
CA THR A 529 -6.86 -19.82 34.50
C THR A 529 -5.97 -20.64 35.45
N ALA A 530 -6.46 -21.79 35.92
CA ALA A 530 -5.72 -22.68 36.81
C ALA A 530 -4.46 -23.26 36.13
N VAL A 531 -4.55 -23.69 34.87
CA VAL A 531 -3.37 -24.17 34.12
C VAL A 531 -2.38 -23.03 33.87
N LYS A 532 -2.86 -21.84 33.48
CA LYS A 532 -1.99 -20.65 33.33
C LYS A 532 -1.21 -20.36 34.61
N CYS A 533 -1.88 -20.40 35.76
CA CYS A 533 -1.24 -20.29 37.08
C CYS A 533 -0.13 -21.33 37.29
N CYS A 534 -0.42 -22.62 37.06
CA CYS A 534 0.59 -23.67 37.26
C CYS A 534 1.75 -23.56 36.27
N SER A 535 1.48 -23.15 35.03
CA SER A 535 2.45 -23.06 33.95
C SER A 535 3.54 -22.00 34.14
N GLU A 536 3.38 -21.07 35.07
CA GLU A 536 4.44 -20.09 35.42
C GLU A 536 5.65 -20.75 36.09
N ARG A 537 5.49 -21.92 36.71
CA ARG A 537 6.60 -22.60 37.38
C ARG A 537 7.61 -23.12 36.36
N LEU A 538 8.89 -22.98 36.70
CA LEU A 538 9.99 -23.59 35.96
C LEU A 538 9.78 -25.11 35.93
N ASN A 539 10.02 -25.70 34.76
CA ASN A 539 9.87 -27.12 34.50
C ASN A 539 8.46 -27.69 34.79
N TRP A 540 7.40 -26.86 34.74
CA TRP A 540 6.03 -27.32 35.01
C TRP A 540 5.60 -28.44 34.06
N ALA A 541 5.88 -28.28 32.76
CA ALA A 541 5.42 -29.20 31.74
C ALA A 541 6.11 -30.57 31.90
N GLU A 542 7.41 -30.59 32.15
CA GLU A 542 8.26 -31.77 32.31
C GLU A 542 7.89 -32.65 33.51
N ASN A 543 7.16 -32.10 34.48
CA ASN A 543 6.71 -32.80 35.68
C ASN A 543 5.30 -33.41 35.54
N LEU A 544 4.64 -33.26 34.38
CA LEU A 544 3.32 -33.82 34.15
C LEU A 544 3.41 -35.30 33.73
N SER A 545 2.41 -36.09 34.10
CA SER A 545 2.20 -37.39 33.45
C SER A 545 1.58 -37.20 32.05
N ASN A 546 1.62 -38.23 31.21
CA ASN A 546 0.99 -38.17 29.89
C ASN A 546 -0.52 -37.84 29.97
N ASP A 547 -1.25 -38.47 30.89
CA ASP A 547 -2.68 -38.19 31.10
C ASP A 547 -2.95 -36.76 31.58
N GLU A 548 -2.06 -36.21 32.41
CA GLU A 548 -2.16 -34.82 32.86
C GLU A 548 -1.84 -33.84 31.73
N ALA A 549 -0.86 -34.16 30.89
CA ALA A 549 -0.54 -33.39 29.69
C ALA A 549 -1.71 -33.38 28.71
N ILE A 550 -2.36 -34.53 28.43
CA ILE A 550 -3.56 -34.60 27.58
C ILE A 550 -4.66 -33.67 28.10
N LYS A 551 -4.94 -33.68 29.40
CA LYS A 551 -5.94 -32.75 30.00
C LYS A 551 -5.54 -31.29 29.80
N ALA A 552 -4.27 -30.95 30.02
CA ALA A 552 -3.79 -29.58 29.83
C ALA A 552 -3.90 -29.14 28.36
N VAL A 553 -3.59 -30.00 27.40
CA VAL A 553 -3.77 -29.72 25.96
C VAL A 553 -5.25 -29.49 25.64
N ARG A 554 -6.16 -30.34 26.13
CA ARG A 554 -7.62 -30.16 25.94
C ARG A 554 -8.15 -28.86 26.57
N ILE A 555 -7.58 -28.43 27.68
CA ILE A 555 -7.90 -27.12 28.28
C ILE A 555 -7.37 -25.98 27.41
N SER A 556 -6.23 -26.14 26.72
CA SER A 556 -5.66 -25.08 25.90
C SER A 556 -6.56 -24.65 24.72
N THR A 557 -7.39 -25.56 24.20
CA THR A 557 -8.26 -25.34 23.03
C THR A 557 -9.54 -24.58 23.34
N ILE A 558 -9.77 -24.18 24.60
CA ILE A 558 -10.94 -23.37 24.97
C ILE A 558 -10.61 -21.88 25.01
N GLU A 559 -9.36 -21.48 24.76
CA GLU A 559 -9.00 -20.06 24.77
C GLU A 559 -9.73 -19.29 23.67
N LEU A 560 -10.03 -18.02 23.92
CA LEU A 560 -10.62 -17.17 22.89
C LEU A 560 -9.55 -16.77 21.87
N ASN A 561 -9.85 -16.94 20.57
CA ASN A 561 -8.94 -16.66 19.44
C ASN A 561 -7.70 -17.57 19.43
N GLY A 562 -7.89 -18.90 19.40
CA GLY A 562 -6.82 -19.87 19.23
C GLY A 562 -6.51 -20.67 20.49
N PHE A 563 -5.23 -20.74 20.87
CA PHE A 563 -4.75 -21.64 21.92
C PHE A 563 -4.14 -20.89 23.11
N ALA A 564 -4.24 -21.50 24.28
CA ALA A 564 -3.62 -20.97 25.48
C ALA A 564 -2.08 -20.93 25.36
N SER A 565 -1.47 -19.87 25.89
CA SER A 565 -0.01 -19.61 25.77
C SER A 565 0.89 -20.74 26.32
N PHE A 566 0.39 -21.54 27.26
CA PHE A 566 1.13 -22.67 27.84
C PHE A 566 1.23 -23.88 26.90
N LEU A 567 0.49 -23.93 25.79
CA LEU A 567 0.56 -25.03 24.83
C LEU A 567 1.99 -25.22 24.29
N SER A 568 2.69 -24.13 24.01
CA SER A 568 4.11 -24.15 23.57
C SER A 568 5.04 -24.92 24.51
N LYS A 569 4.77 -24.94 25.82
CA LYS A 569 5.55 -25.71 26.81
C LYS A 569 5.23 -27.21 26.73
N LEU A 570 3.96 -27.54 26.46
CA LEU A 570 3.50 -28.92 26.29
C LEU A 570 4.01 -29.53 24.98
N GLU A 571 4.14 -28.74 23.93
CA GLU A 571 4.73 -29.17 22.65
C GLU A 571 6.17 -29.67 22.82
N VAL A 572 6.95 -29.03 23.69
CA VAL A 572 8.34 -29.41 23.97
C VAL A 572 8.42 -30.63 24.89
N ALA A 573 7.66 -30.65 25.99
CA ALA A 573 7.78 -31.69 27.03
C ALA A 573 6.96 -32.96 26.73
N HIS A 574 5.81 -32.83 26.07
CA HIS A 574 4.84 -33.90 25.83
C HIS A 574 4.26 -33.87 24.40
N PRO A 575 5.09 -33.94 23.35
CA PRO A 575 4.63 -33.88 21.96
C PRO A 575 3.60 -34.97 21.63
N SER A 576 3.71 -36.18 22.21
CA SER A 576 2.76 -37.27 22.00
C SER A 576 1.35 -36.95 22.52
N ALA A 577 1.24 -36.24 23.64
CA ALA A 577 -0.05 -35.83 24.20
C ALA A 577 -0.71 -34.74 23.33
N VAL A 578 0.09 -33.84 22.77
CA VAL A 578 -0.37 -32.84 21.79
C VAL A 578 -0.86 -33.54 20.53
N GLU A 579 -0.07 -34.46 19.98
CA GLU A 579 -0.42 -35.26 18.80
C GLU A 579 -1.73 -36.03 18.99
N GLU A 580 -1.91 -36.70 20.12
CA GLU A 580 -3.14 -37.44 20.41
C GLU A 580 -4.39 -36.55 20.37
N VAL A 581 -4.35 -35.39 21.04
CA VAL A 581 -5.51 -34.49 21.14
C VAL A 581 -5.83 -33.82 19.81
N PHE A 582 -4.82 -33.28 19.12
CA PHE A 582 -5.05 -32.59 17.85
C PHE A 582 -5.40 -33.56 16.73
N SER A 583 -4.79 -34.75 16.69
CA SER A 583 -5.15 -35.78 15.70
C SER A 583 -6.59 -36.24 15.93
N SER A 584 -6.97 -36.59 17.15
CA SER A 584 -8.34 -37.06 17.45
C SER A 584 -9.40 -36.01 17.13
N GLU A 585 -9.17 -34.75 17.50
CA GLU A 585 -10.11 -33.67 17.22
C GLU A 585 -10.22 -33.37 15.72
N THR A 586 -9.09 -33.38 15.01
CA THR A 586 -9.08 -33.16 13.55
C THR A 586 -9.83 -34.28 12.83
N HIS A 587 -9.60 -35.54 13.19
CA HIS A 587 -10.34 -36.68 12.63
C HIS A 587 -11.85 -36.55 12.87
N ALA A 588 -12.25 -36.28 14.11
CA ALA A 588 -13.67 -36.22 14.49
C ALA A 588 -14.39 -35.06 13.78
N GLN A 589 -13.77 -33.87 13.69
CA GLN A 589 -14.37 -32.74 12.98
C GLN A 589 -14.49 -32.98 11.47
N ILE A 590 -13.54 -33.69 10.83
CA ILE A 590 -13.68 -34.09 9.41
C ILE A 590 -14.89 -35.02 9.25
N ASP A 591 -15.01 -36.03 10.11
CA ASP A 591 -16.08 -37.03 10.01
C ASP A 591 -17.47 -36.40 10.27
N ASP A 592 -17.57 -35.48 11.22
CA ASP A 592 -18.83 -34.79 11.55
C ASP A 592 -19.17 -33.62 10.61
N PHE A 593 -18.26 -33.21 9.72
CA PHE A 593 -18.42 -32.01 8.89
C PHE A 593 -19.66 -32.06 7.99
N VAL A 594 -20.05 -33.25 7.53
CA VAL A 594 -21.25 -33.43 6.69
C VAL A 594 -22.51 -32.88 7.39
N GLU A 595 -22.62 -33.10 8.70
CA GLU A 595 -23.80 -32.76 9.51
C GLU A 595 -23.69 -31.40 10.20
N ILE A 596 -22.49 -31.04 10.66
CA ILE A 596 -22.26 -29.82 11.45
C ILE A 596 -21.96 -28.62 10.54
N GLY A 597 -21.16 -28.82 9.48
CA GLY A 597 -20.76 -27.77 8.55
C GLY A 597 -19.72 -26.78 9.08
N THR A 598 -19.06 -27.06 10.20
CA THR A 598 -18.02 -26.19 10.79
C THR A 598 -16.73 -26.95 11.13
N LEU A 599 -15.59 -26.28 11.01
CA LEU A 599 -14.24 -26.82 11.31
C LEU A 599 -13.42 -25.85 12.16
N PRO A 600 -13.86 -25.50 13.39
CA PRO A 600 -13.19 -24.50 14.23
C PRO A 600 -11.73 -24.84 14.54
N ILE A 601 -11.36 -26.13 14.68
CA ILE A 601 -9.95 -26.48 14.93
C ILE A 601 -9.05 -26.08 13.77
N PHE A 602 -9.55 -26.13 12.53
CA PHE A 602 -8.78 -25.79 11.33
C PHE A 602 -8.55 -24.28 11.24
N HIS A 603 -9.58 -23.49 11.55
CA HIS A 603 -9.46 -22.04 11.69
C HIS A 603 -8.39 -21.68 12.74
N ASP A 604 -8.49 -22.26 13.93
CA ASP A 604 -7.58 -21.95 15.04
C ASP A 604 -6.14 -22.40 14.77
N VAL A 605 -5.96 -23.59 14.18
CA VAL A 605 -4.64 -24.09 13.76
C VAL A 605 -4.03 -23.20 12.67
N PHE A 606 -4.82 -22.77 11.69
CA PHE A 606 -4.32 -21.92 10.60
C PHE A 606 -3.78 -20.58 11.12
N PHE A 607 -4.58 -19.84 11.91
CA PHE A 607 -4.23 -18.51 12.39
C PHE A 607 -3.32 -18.50 13.63
N HIS A 608 -3.43 -19.50 14.51
CA HIS A 608 -2.81 -19.48 15.84
C HIS A 608 -1.96 -20.72 16.17
N GLY A 609 -1.97 -21.75 15.33
CA GLY A 609 -1.20 -22.99 15.55
C GLY A 609 0.31 -22.79 15.41
N SER A 610 1.06 -23.50 16.26
CA SER A 610 2.52 -23.67 16.14
C SER A 610 2.88 -24.55 14.94
N GLU A 611 4.17 -24.63 14.61
CA GLU A 611 4.66 -25.51 13.53
C GLU A 611 4.31 -26.99 13.80
N LEU A 612 4.53 -27.48 15.03
CA LEU A 612 4.19 -28.85 15.42
C LEU A 612 2.70 -29.15 15.26
N VAL A 613 1.82 -28.27 15.77
CA VAL A 613 0.37 -28.46 15.66
C VAL A 613 -0.08 -28.47 14.20
N LYS A 614 0.49 -27.59 13.37
CA LYS A 614 0.21 -27.56 11.93
C LYS A 614 0.66 -28.85 11.25
N GLU A 615 1.84 -29.38 11.57
CA GLU A 615 2.33 -30.66 11.04
C GLU A 615 1.42 -31.85 11.41
N ILE A 616 0.97 -31.92 12.67
CA ILE A 616 0.04 -32.96 13.15
C ILE A 616 -1.31 -32.87 12.42
N THR A 617 -1.86 -31.66 12.28
CA THR A 617 -3.13 -31.46 11.56
C THR A 617 -2.98 -31.83 10.08
N LEU A 618 -1.88 -31.44 9.42
CA LEU A 618 -1.60 -31.79 8.02
C LEU A 618 -1.48 -33.30 7.83
N SER A 619 -0.74 -34.01 8.67
CA SER A 619 -0.58 -35.48 8.58
C SER A 619 -1.91 -36.20 8.77
N THR A 620 -2.75 -35.71 9.68
CA THR A 620 -4.11 -36.21 9.90
C THR A 620 -5.02 -35.98 8.69
N ILE A 621 -4.93 -34.83 8.02
CA ILE A 621 -5.74 -34.59 6.82
C ILE A 621 -5.31 -35.51 5.67
N ILE A 622 -4.00 -35.75 5.52
CA ILE A 622 -3.47 -36.65 4.48
C ILE A 622 -4.05 -38.06 4.62
N SER A 623 -4.26 -38.56 5.85
CA SER A 623 -4.84 -39.89 6.08
C SER A 623 -6.33 -39.99 5.70
N LYS A 624 -7.00 -38.86 5.47
CA LYS A 624 -8.44 -38.72 5.20
C LYS A 624 -8.75 -38.03 3.87
N LEU A 625 -7.82 -38.01 2.91
CA LEU A 625 -8.02 -37.34 1.62
C LEU A 625 -9.27 -37.81 0.87
N ASP A 626 -9.61 -39.10 0.92
CA ASP A 626 -10.84 -39.64 0.31
C ASP A 626 -12.11 -39.05 0.95
N THR A 627 -12.10 -38.82 2.27
CA THR A 627 -13.21 -38.15 2.96
C THR A 627 -13.28 -36.68 2.53
N ILE A 628 -12.14 -35.98 2.48
CA ILE A 628 -12.07 -34.59 2.00
C ILE A 628 -12.64 -34.47 0.59
N ALA A 629 -12.32 -35.42 -0.30
CA ALA A 629 -12.87 -35.50 -1.66
C ALA A 629 -14.41 -35.47 -1.67
N CYS A 630 -15.02 -36.26 -0.79
CA CYS A 630 -16.48 -36.33 -0.67
C CYS A 630 -17.07 -35.03 -0.10
N LEU A 631 -16.33 -34.35 0.79
CA LEU A 631 -16.77 -33.11 1.43
C LEU A 631 -16.71 -31.89 0.51
N MET A 632 -15.92 -31.92 -0.58
CA MET A 632 -15.81 -30.81 -1.55
C MET A 632 -17.17 -30.36 -2.13
N GLY A 633 -18.17 -31.25 -2.14
CA GLY A 633 -19.57 -30.93 -2.49
C GLY A 633 -20.24 -29.87 -1.62
N LYS A 634 -19.67 -29.53 -0.45
CA LYS A 634 -20.15 -28.43 0.43
C LYS A 634 -19.78 -27.04 -0.10
N GLY A 635 -18.91 -26.97 -1.11
CA GLY A 635 -18.51 -25.72 -1.76
C GLY A 635 -17.26 -25.07 -1.15
N PRO A 636 -16.62 -24.17 -1.90
CA PRO A 636 -15.31 -23.59 -1.58
C PRO A 636 -15.36 -22.50 -0.49
N ASP A 637 -16.53 -21.95 -0.18
CA ASP A 637 -16.70 -20.92 0.86
C ASP A 637 -17.01 -21.50 2.25
N SER A 638 -17.19 -22.82 2.33
CA SER A 638 -17.31 -23.55 3.59
C SER A 638 -15.99 -23.55 4.38
N ASP A 639 -16.01 -24.00 5.64
CA ASP A 639 -14.79 -24.09 6.46
C ASP A 639 -13.72 -25.04 5.89
N LEU A 640 -14.05 -25.84 4.86
CA LEU A 640 -13.05 -26.60 4.10
C LEU A 640 -11.94 -25.73 3.51
N LYS A 641 -12.19 -24.44 3.25
CA LYS A 641 -11.14 -23.52 2.77
C LYS A 641 -9.90 -23.53 3.68
N TYR A 642 -10.08 -23.67 4.99
CA TYR A 642 -8.97 -23.70 5.95
C TYR A 642 -8.08 -24.93 5.77
N VAL A 643 -8.62 -26.05 5.28
CA VAL A 643 -7.84 -27.23 4.90
C VAL A 643 -6.85 -26.85 3.81
N PHE A 644 -7.34 -26.30 2.70
CA PHE A 644 -6.50 -25.97 1.55
C PHE A 644 -5.53 -24.82 1.85
N GLU A 645 -5.95 -23.80 2.61
CA GLU A 645 -5.10 -22.69 3.05
C GLU A 645 -3.93 -23.16 3.95
N LEU A 646 -4.19 -24.13 4.82
CA LEU A 646 -3.16 -24.76 5.64
C LEU A 646 -2.13 -25.51 4.77
N PHE A 647 -2.57 -26.29 3.78
CA PHE A 647 -1.65 -26.96 2.83
C PHE A 647 -0.89 -25.98 1.94
N SER A 648 -1.53 -24.89 1.49
CA SER A 648 -0.85 -23.85 0.71
C SER A 648 0.33 -23.26 1.48
N THR A 649 0.16 -23.01 2.78
CA THR A 649 1.17 -22.32 3.59
C THR A 649 2.22 -23.27 4.18
N ASN A 650 1.82 -24.46 4.60
CA ASN A 650 2.63 -25.36 5.43
C ASN A 650 2.84 -26.76 4.81
N GLY A 651 2.16 -27.09 3.71
CA GLY A 651 2.23 -28.42 3.08
C GLY A 651 3.50 -28.67 2.28
N SER A 652 3.93 -29.94 2.21
CA SER A 652 5.02 -30.38 1.33
C SER A 652 4.62 -30.29 -0.15
N LYS A 653 5.61 -30.31 -1.05
CA LYS A 653 5.35 -30.29 -2.51
C LYS A 653 4.50 -31.47 -2.96
N GLU A 654 4.72 -32.66 -2.39
CA GLU A 654 3.94 -33.85 -2.67
C GLU A 654 2.48 -33.71 -2.20
N SER A 655 2.27 -33.21 -0.98
CA SER A 655 0.93 -32.99 -0.45
C SER A 655 0.16 -31.93 -1.25
N LYS A 656 0.82 -30.84 -1.66
CA LYS A 656 0.22 -29.83 -2.53
C LYS A 656 -0.21 -30.41 -3.86
N ASN A 657 0.60 -31.28 -4.47
CA ASN A 657 0.24 -31.98 -5.69
C ASN A 657 -1.00 -32.88 -5.50
N ASN A 658 -1.04 -33.67 -4.43
CA ASN A 658 -2.19 -34.55 -4.14
C ASN A 658 -3.51 -33.77 -4.00
N LEU A 659 -3.51 -32.64 -3.29
CA LEU A 659 -4.71 -31.80 -3.18
C LEU A 659 -5.03 -31.07 -4.49
N SER A 660 -4.01 -30.69 -5.27
CA SER A 660 -4.21 -30.09 -6.59
C SER A 660 -4.86 -31.06 -7.57
N ASP A 661 -4.43 -32.33 -7.56
CA ASP A 661 -5.05 -33.42 -8.34
C ASP A 661 -6.50 -33.65 -7.92
N LEU A 662 -6.77 -33.58 -6.62
CA LEU A 662 -8.12 -33.68 -6.08
C LEU A 662 -9.03 -32.56 -6.60
N ILE A 663 -8.57 -31.31 -6.55
CA ILE A 663 -9.33 -30.16 -7.07
C ILE A 663 -9.52 -30.28 -8.58
N ASN A 664 -8.49 -30.68 -9.33
CA ASN A 664 -8.59 -30.88 -10.77
C ASN A 664 -9.62 -31.97 -11.11
N GLY A 665 -9.57 -33.12 -10.44
CA GLY A 665 -10.56 -34.19 -10.62
C GLY A 665 -11.98 -33.74 -10.28
N TYR A 666 -12.14 -32.92 -9.23
CA TYR A 666 -13.43 -32.35 -8.86
C TYR A 666 -13.94 -31.35 -9.91
N LEU A 667 -13.09 -30.45 -10.39
CA LEU A 667 -13.40 -29.48 -11.45
C LEU A 667 -13.81 -30.17 -12.77
N ASP A 668 -13.25 -31.34 -13.07
CA ASP A 668 -13.56 -32.09 -14.30
C ASP A 668 -14.85 -32.92 -14.22
N THR A 669 -15.30 -33.29 -13.01
CA THR A 669 -16.41 -34.24 -12.83
C THR A 669 -17.67 -33.63 -12.21
N ALA A 670 -17.55 -32.56 -11.43
CA ALA A 670 -18.67 -31.95 -10.73
C ALA A 670 -19.44 -30.95 -11.62
N SER A 671 -20.75 -30.85 -11.40
CA SER A 671 -21.59 -29.80 -11.99
C SER A 671 -21.57 -28.56 -11.11
N LEU A 672 -20.65 -27.63 -11.39
CA LEU A 672 -20.42 -26.43 -10.59
C LEU A 672 -21.08 -25.18 -11.19
N THR A 673 -21.52 -24.27 -10.33
CA THR A 673 -21.83 -22.90 -10.75
C THR A 673 -20.56 -22.16 -11.16
N THR A 674 -20.70 -21.05 -11.91
CA THR A 674 -19.58 -20.20 -12.32
C THR A 674 -18.76 -19.71 -11.12
N ASP A 675 -19.44 -19.30 -10.05
CA ASP A 675 -18.79 -18.75 -8.85
C ASP A 675 -18.04 -19.83 -8.07
N GLU A 676 -18.65 -21.01 -7.86
CA GLU A 676 -17.98 -22.15 -7.22
C GLU A 676 -16.75 -22.59 -8.01
N ARG A 677 -16.87 -22.68 -9.34
CA ARG A 677 -15.74 -23.01 -10.22
C ARG A 677 -14.61 -21.99 -10.06
N ASN A 678 -14.93 -20.70 -10.09
CA ASN A 678 -13.92 -19.64 -9.99
C ASN A 678 -13.22 -19.67 -8.63
N SER A 679 -13.96 -19.88 -7.53
CA SER A 679 -13.40 -20.03 -6.18
C SER A 679 -12.52 -21.28 -6.04
N TRP A 680 -12.91 -22.43 -6.63
CA TRP A 680 -12.06 -23.62 -6.65
C TRP A 680 -10.78 -23.41 -7.46
N VAL A 681 -10.82 -22.67 -8.56
CA VAL A 681 -9.61 -22.30 -9.32
C VAL A 681 -8.70 -21.37 -8.51
N ALA A 682 -9.27 -20.45 -7.71
CA ALA A 682 -8.49 -19.60 -6.82
C ALA A 682 -7.82 -20.40 -5.70
N ILE A 683 -8.50 -21.41 -5.13
CA ILE A 683 -7.89 -22.35 -4.18
C ILE A 683 -6.79 -23.17 -4.85
N LEU A 684 -7.01 -23.67 -6.08
CA LEU A 684 -5.98 -24.37 -6.84
C LEU A 684 -4.74 -23.49 -7.06
N ALA A 685 -4.92 -22.19 -7.33
CA ALA A 685 -3.81 -21.27 -7.56
C ALA A 685 -2.87 -21.10 -6.36
N SER A 686 -3.35 -21.35 -5.13
CA SER A 686 -2.53 -21.30 -3.91
C SER A 686 -1.73 -22.58 -3.66
N LEU A 687 -2.07 -23.68 -4.34
CA LEU A 687 -1.43 -25.00 -4.25
C LEU A 687 -0.53 -25.28 -5.45
N ASP A 688 -1.07 -25.09 -6.65
CA ASP A 688 -0.41 -25.25 -7.95
C ASP A 688 -0.87 -24.14 -8.91
N LEU A 689 -0.08 -23.07 -8.92
CA LEU A 689 -0.34 -21.90 -9.76
C LEU A 689 -0.31 -22.23 -11.26
N GLU A 690 0.56 -23.14 -11.71
CA GLU A 690 0.67 -23.48 -13.13
C GLU A 690 -0.60 -24.18 -13.61
N SER A 691 -1.07 -25.18 -12.87
CA SER A 691 -2.33 -25.86 -13.17
C SER A 691 -3.52 -24.90 -13.13
N ALA A 692 -3.59 -24.01 -12.14
CA ALA A 692 -4.64 -23.00 -12.06
C ALA A 692 -4.61 -22.05 -13.27
N CYS A 693 -3.44 -21.61 -13.72
CA CYS A 693 -3.30 -20.75 -14.90
C CYS A 693 -3.84 -21.44 -16.16
N ASN A 694 -3.58 -22.75 -16.32
CA ASN A 694 -4.14 -23.53 -17.42
C ASN A 694 -5.68 -23.58 -17.36
N ARG A 695 -6.26 -23.75 -16.16
CA ARG A 695 -7.72 -23.69 -15.94
C ARG A 695 -8.28 -22.31 -16.25
N VAL A 696 -7.59 -21.23 -15.90
CA VAL A 696 -8.01 -19.86 -16.25
C VAL A 696 -8.05 -19.67 -17.76
N ILE A 697 -7.01 -20.11 -18.49
CA ILE A 697 -7.00 -20.04 -19.96
C ILE A 697 -8.15 -20.88 -20.55
N GLN A 698 -8.35 -22.10 -20.06
CA GLN A 698 -9.42 -23.00 -20.52
C GLN A 698 -10.82 -22.40 -20.31
N TYR A 699 -11.12 -21.92 -19.09
CA TYR A 699 -12.46 -21.45 -18.73
C TYR A 699 -12.76 -20.01 -19.18
N SER A 700 -11.73 -19.28 -19.58
CA SER A 700 -11.92 -17.98 -20.22
C SER A 700 -12.16 -18.09 -21.72
N ASP A 701 -12.15 -19.29 -22.34
CA ASP A 701 -12.32 -19.42 -23.79
C ASP A 701 -13.78 -19.26 -24.30
N VAL A 702 -13.96 -18.36 -25.28
CA VAL A 702 -15.16 -17.96 -26.05
C VAL A 702 -16.54 -17.92 -25.32
N GLN A 703 -17.18 -16.73 -25.31
CA GLN A 703 -18.58 -16.47 -24.89
C GLN A 703 -19.00 -16.82 -23.45
N ASN A 704 -18.05 -16.96 -22.51
CA ASN A 704 -18.39 -17.19 -21.10
C ASN A 704 -18.56 -15.85 -20.34
N GLU A 705 -19.79 -15.53 -19.91
CA GLU A 705 -20.11 -14.34 -19.10
C GLU A 705 -19.32 -14.28 -17.76
N GLY A 706 -18.80 -15.42 -17.29
CA GLY A 706 -18.03 -15.54 -16.05
C GLY A 706 -16.53 -15.27 -16.13
N ALA A 707 -15.97 -14.96 -17.32
CA ALA A 707 -14.52 -14.85 -17.49
C ALA A 707 -13.91 -13.63 -16.75
N VAL A 708 -14.64 -12.50 -16.70
CA VAL A 708 -14.21 -11.31 -15.94
C VAL A 708 -14.14 -11.63 -14.44
N ALA A 709 -15.18 -12.30 -13.91
CA ALA A 709 -15.21 -12.76 -12.53
C ALA A 709 -14.08 -13.75 -12.22
N LEU A 710 -13.72 -14.63 -13.16
CA LEU A 710 -12.61 -15.57 -12.97
C LEU A 710 -11.26 -14.85 -12.78
N PHE A 711 -10.94 -13.85 -13.62
CA PHE A 711 -9.73 -13.04 -13.42
C PHE A 711 -9.77 -12.25 -12.11
N ALA A 712 -10.94 -11.69 -11.76
CA ALA A 712 -11.14 -10.98 -10.50
C ALA A 712 -10.87 -11.87 -9.27
N THR A 713 -11.47 -13.06 -9.22
CA THR A 713 -11.34 -13.99 -8.09
C THR A 713 -9.93 -14.57 -7.96
N VAL A 714 -9.28 -14.93 -9.08
CA VAL A 714 -7.97 -15.60 -9.04
C VAL A 714 -6.80 -14.62 -8.85
N PHE A 715 -6.84 -13.46 -9.51
CA PHE A 715 -5.69 -12.53 -9.55
C PHE A 715 -6.00 -11.12 -9.02
N GLY A 716 -7.27 -10.79 -8.77
CA GLY A 716 -7.73 -9.43 -8.42
C GLY A 716 -7.97 -9.18 -6.94
N GLU A 717 -8.23 -10.24 -6.15
CA GLU A 717 -8.47 -10.15 -4.71
C GLU A 717 -7.16 -10.05 -3.91
N ARG A 718 -7.10 -9.05 -3.01
CA ARG A 718 -6.02 -8.92 -2.00
C ARG A 718 -6.44 -9.42 -0.62
N TYR A 719 -7.74 -9.65 -0.42
CA TYR A 719 -8.34 -9.87 0.91
C TYR A 719 -8.23 -11.32 1.41
N ARG A 720 -7.94 -12.31 0.54
CA ARG A 720 -7.58 -13.69 0.93
C ARG A 720 -6.11 -13.85 1.35
N GLY A 721 -5.51 -12.81 1.91
CA GLY A 721 -4.30 -12.91 2.72
C GLY A 721 -2.95 -13.05 2.03
N LYS A 722 -2.85 -13.27 0.70
CA LYS A 722 -1.58 -13.17 -0.05
C LYS A 722 -1.83 -12.94 -1.55
N GLN A 723 -1.13 -11.96 -2.13
CA GLN A 723 -1.03 -11.84 -3.58
C GLN A 723 -0.20 -13.03 -4.11
N LEU A 724 -0.69 -13.72 -5.13
CA LEU A 724 0.00 -14.88 -5.71
C LEU A 724 1.42 -14.48 -6.14
N SER A 725 2.36 -15.43 -6.09
CA SER A 725 3.71 -15.21 -6.59
C SER A 725 4.03 -16.21 -7.69
N PHE A 726 4.52 -15.71 -8.82
CA PHE A 726 5.02 -16.54 -9.90
C PHE A 726 6.48 -16.95 -9.68
N GLU A 727 7.11 -16.52 -8.58
CA GLU A 727 8.55 -16.67 -8.33
C GLU A 727 9.05 -18.11 -8.19
N ASP A 728 8.15 -19.04 -7.85
CA ASP A 728 8.48 -20.47 -7.71
C ASP A 728 8.47 -21.23 -9.05
N ILE A 729 7.95 -20.63 -10.13
CA ILE A 729 7.91 -21.23 -11.47
C ILE A 729 9.22 -20.91 -12.20
N GLU A 730 9.84 -21.91 -12.85
CA GLU A 730 11.06 -21.72 -13.66
C GLU A 730 10.92 -20.54 -14.64
N PRO A 731 11.92 -19.65 -14.76
CA PRO A 731 11.80 -18.40 -15.50
C PRO A 731 11.27 -18.51 -16.95
N ILE A 732 11.77 -19.45 -17.76
CA ILE A 732 11.31 -19.63 -19.16
C ILE A 732 9.84 -20.03 -19.16
N ARG A 733 9.46 -21.02 -18.35
CA ARG A 733 8.08 -21.47 -18.22
C ARG A 733 7.15 -20.37 -17.70
N ARG A 734 7.61 -19.59 -16.73
CA ARG A 734 6.90 -18.45 -16.17
C ARG A 734 6.59 -17.41 -17.23
N LEU A 735 7.55 -17.09 -18.10
CA LEU A 735 7.37 -16.15 -19.19
C LEU A 735 6.29 -16.64 -20.18
N GLU A 736 6.30 -17.92 -20.52
CA GLU A 736 5.26 -18.51 -21.40
C GLU A 736 3.85 -18.39 -20.81
N ILE A 737 3.70 -18.71 -19.52
CA ILE A 737 2.41 -18.66 -18.81
C ILE A 737 1.92 -17.21 -18.73
N LEU A 738 2.76 -16.29 -18.27
CA LEU A 738 2.39 -14.88 -18.12
C LEU A 738 2.08 -14.22 -19.46
N LYS A 739 2.81 -14.54 -20.53
CA LYS A 739 2.50 -14.06 -21.88
C LYS A 739 1.05 -14.41 -22.27
N LYS A 740 0.66 -15.68 -22.09
CA LYS A 740 -0.70 -16.15 -22.41
C LYS A 740 -1.75 -15.46 -21.54
N LEU A 741 -1.51 -15.35 -20.24
CA LEU A 741 -2.44 -14.72 -19.28
C LEU A 741 -2.60 -13.22 -19.53
N VAL A 742 -1.51 -12.50 -19.84
CA VAL A 742 -1.55 -11.06 -20.14
C VAL A 742 -2.33 -10.82 -21.43
N VAL A 743 -2.07 -11.57 -22.50
CA VAL A 743 -2.88 -11.45 -23.72
C VAL A 743 -4.35 -11.74 -23.41
N ARG A 744 -4.62 -12.80 -22.65
CA ARG A 744 -6.00 -13.20 -22.35
C ARG A 744 -6.74 -12.20 -21.46
N SER A 745 -6.07 -11.63 -20.47
CA SER A 745 -6.69 -10.66 -19.55
C SER A 745 -7.11 -9.39 -20.29
N TYR A 746 -6.34 -8.91 -21.28
CA TYR A 746 -6.71 -7.75 -22.10
C TYR A 746 -7.81 -8.06 -23.13
N GLN A 747 -7.96 -9.31 -23.56
CA GLN A 747 -9.07 -9.76 -24.43
C GLN A 747 -10.40 -9.86 -23.67
N VAL A 748 -10.35 -10.31 -22.41
CA VAL A 748 -11.51 -10.54 -21.55
C VAL A 748 -11.92 -9.26 -20.82
N VAL A 749 -10.97 -8.58 -20.17
CA VAL A 749 -11.18 -7.37 -19.36
C VAL A 749 -10.87 -6.16 -20.23
N LYS A 750 -11.78 -5.82 -21.14
CA LYS A 750 -11.59 -4.76 -22.15
C LYS A 750 -11.62 -3.38 -21.53
N ILE A 751 -10.61 -2.55 -21.81
CA ILE A 751 -10.45 -1.21 -21.20
C ILE A 751 -11.66 -0.29 -21.41
N ILE A 752 -12.35 -0.41 -22.54
CA ILE A 752 -13.53 0.41 -22.83
C ILE A 752 -14.70 0.17 -21.86
N GLU A 753 -14.66 -0.94 -21.12
CA GLU A 753 -15.65 -1.33 -20.10
C GLU A 753 -15.11 -1.11 -18.67
N ASP A 754 -13.94 -0.48 -18.52
CA ASP A 754 -13.38 -0.19 -17.19
C ASP A 754 -14.22 0.86 -16.45
N ASN A 755 -14.31 0.74 -15.13
CA ASN A 755 -15.05 1.67 -14.31
C ASN A 755 -14.38 3.05 -14.32
N GLN A 756 -15.11 4.08 -14.74
CA GLN A 756 -14.69 5.46 -14.52
C GLN A 756 -15.00 5.83 -13.06
N ARG A 757 -13.96 5.83 -12.22
CA ARG A 757 -14.05 6.31 -10.84
C ARG A 757 -13.52 7.73 -10.79
N ASP A 758 -14.36 8.66 -10.34
CA ASP A 758 -13.85 9.92 -9.82
C ASP A 758 -12.97 9.64 -8.59
N ALA A 759 -12.02 10.53 -8.30
CA ALA A 759 -11.14 10.36 -7.15
C ALA A 759 -11.93 10.21 -5.83
N GLY A 760 -11.39 9.51 -4.82
CA GLY A 760 -12.07 9.23 -3.54
C GLY A 760 -12.05 7.74 -3.15
N SER A 761 -12.51 7.42 -1.95
CA SER A 761 -12.65 6.01 -1.52
C SER A 761 -13.93 5.40 -2.05
N TYR A 762 -13.84 4.21 -2.65
CA TYR A 762 -14.98 3.44 -3.14
C TYR A 762 -14.89 1.99 -2.64
N GLU A 763 -16.03 1.30 -2.62
CA GLU A 763 -16.06 -0.15 -2.42
C GLU A 763 -15.80 -0.86 -3.76
N PRO A 764 -14.70 -1.61 -3.90
CA PRO A 764 -14.38 -2.27 -5.17
C PRO A 764 -15.41 -3.33 -5.55
N ASN A 765 -15.85 -3.30 -6.80
CA ASN A 765 -16.69 -4.34 -7.38
C ASN A 765 -15.85 -5.38 -8.15
N ILE A 766 -16.50 -6.44 -8.65
CA ILE A 766 -15.85 -7.51 -9.43
C ILE A 766 -15.04 -6.94 -10.61
N ARG A 767 -15.53 -5.87 -11.24
CA ARG A 767 -14.84 -5.25 -12.37
C ARG A 767 -13.54 -4.55 -11.94
N ASP A 768 -13.56 -3.81 -10.82
CA ASP A 768 -12.35 -3.18 -10.27
C ASP A 768 -11.28 -4.25 -9.91
N HIS A 769 -11.70 -5.40 -9.40
CA HIS A 769 -10.80 -6.54 -9.16
C HIS A 769 -10.23 -7.13 -10.45
N ALA A 770 -11.03 -7.25 -11.51
CA ALA A 770 -10.57 -7.73 -12.81
C ALA A 770 -9.56 -6.77 -13.48
N GLU A 771 -9.79 -5.45 -13.36
CA GLU A 771 -8.85 -4.42 -13.81
C GLU A 771 -7.52 -4.52 -13.08
N ARG A 772 -7.57 -4.72 -11.76
CA ARG A 772 -6.38 -4.97 -10.93
C ARG A 772 -5.64 -6.24 -11.35
N ALA A 773 -6.37 -7.33 -11.62
CA ALA A 773 -5.79 -8.57 -12.13
C ALA A 773 -5.02 -8.36 -13.43
N ARG A 774 -5.60 -7.61 -14.38
CA ARG A 774 -4.96 -7.26 -15.67
C ARG A 774 -3.64 -6.51 -15.45
N GLY A 775 -3.65 -5.48 -14.60
CA GLY A 775 -2.45 -4.71 -14.26
C GLY A 775 -1.38 -5.54 -13.54
N TYR A 776 -1.79 -6.37 -12.59
CA TYR A 776 -0.88 -7.25 -11.84
C TYR A 776 -0.18 -8.28 -12.73
N LEU A 777 -0.90 -8.94 -13.65
CA LEU A 777 -0.29 -9.91 -14.56
C LEU A 777 0.76 -9.25 -15.48
N LEU A 778 0.48 -8.05 -15.98
CA LEU A 778 1.45 -7.28 -16.77
C LEU A 778 2.67 -6.87 -15.95
N GLU A 779 2.46 -6.47 -14.69
CA GLU A 779 3.54 -6.14 -13.75
C GLU A 779 4.45 -7.36 -13.53
N CYS A 780 3.87 -8.55 -13.26
CA CYS A 780 4.61 -9.80 -13.10
C CYS A 780 5.45 -10.12 -14.34
N LEU A 781 4.89 -9.98 -15.55
CA LEU A 781 5.62 -10.20 -16.79
C LEU A 781 6.81 -9.23 -16.91
N SER A 782 6.60 -7.96 -16.58
CA SER A 782 7.63 -6.92 -16.66
C SER A 782 8.78 -7.08 -15.66
N LYS A 783 8.58 -7.86 -14.59
CA LYS A 783 9.59 -8.15 -13.56
C LYS A 783 10.50 -9.33 -13.92
N ILE A 784 10.23 -10.04 -15.03
CA ILE A 784 11.08 -11.15 -15.48
C ILE A 784 12.38 -10.60 -16.08
N SER A 785 13.49 -10.78 -15.37
CA SER A 785 14.84 -10.38 -15.78
C SER A 785 15.45 -11.33 -16.83
N MET A 786 14.79 -11.51 -17.97
CA MET A 786 15.28 -12.31 -19.09
C MET A 786 15.20 -11.55 -20.41
N VAL A 787 16.15 -11.79 -21.31
CA VAL A 787 16.17 -11.18 -22.65
C VAL A 787 14.90 -11.53 -23.44
N GLY A 788 14.38 -12.75 -23.28
CA GLY A 788 13.12 -13.17 -23.91
C GLY A 788 11.91 -12.29 -23.53
N ALA A 789 11.86 -11.76 -22.30
CA ALA A 789 10.76 -10.91 -21.85
C ALA A 789 10.75 -9.54 -22.57
N ILE A 790 11.91 -9.03 -22.99
CA ILE A 790 12.01 -7.82 -23.82
C ILE A 790 11.29 -8.04 -25.15
N SER A 791 11.53 -9.19 -25.80
CA SER A 791 10.88 -9.55 -27.06
C SER A 791 9.36 -9.67 -26.91
N VAL A 792 8.90 -10.30 -25.83
CA VAL A 792 7.46 -10.40 -25.53
C VAL A 792 6.83 -9.02 -25.36
N LEU A 793 7.47 -8.06 -24.69
CA LEU A 793 6.93 -6.70 -24.56
C LEU A 793 6.78 -5.99 -25.92
N TYR A 794 7.73 -6.18 -26.85
CA TYR A 794 7.61 -5.68 -28.21
C TYR A 794 6.49 -6.35 -29.00
N GLU A 795 6.34 -7.67 -28.87
CA GLU A 795 5.23 -8.41 -29.49
C GLU A 795 3.88 -7.91 -28.97
N LEU A 796 3.73 -7.76 -27.64
CA LEU A 796 2.52 -7.21 -27.03
C LEU A 796 2.23 -5.80 -27.57
N SER A 797 3.25 -4.96 -27.75
CA SER A 797 3.07 -3.59 -28.28
C SER A 797 2.54 -3.54 -29.72
N ALA A 798 2.66 -4.64 -30.48
CA ALA A 798 2.16 -4.75 -31.84
C ALA A 798 0.73 -5.32 -31.93
N LEU A 799 0.17 -5.80 -30.81
CA LEU A 799 -1.18 -6.36 -30.75
C LEU A 799 -2.22 -5.25 -30.57
N SER A 800 -3.38 -5.42 -31.22
CA SER A 800 -4.46 -4.41 -31.24
C SER A 800 -5.02 -4.09 -29.85
N GLU A 801 -5.07 -5.09 -28.98
CA GLU A 801 -5.55 -5.02 -27.59
C GLU A 801 -4.70 -4.06 -26.74
N PHE A 802 -3.45 -3.82 -27.15
CA PHE A 802 -2.47 -3.01 -26.43
C PHE A 802 -2.18 -1.67 -27.11
N ASN A 803 -2.94 -1.26 -28.14
CA ASN A 803 -2.69 0.00 -28.87
C ASN A 803 -2.53 1.21 -27.92
N HIS A 804 -3.40 1.32 -26.91
CA HIS A 804 -3.36 2.36 -25.87
C HIS A 804 -2.08 2.35 -25.00
N LEU A 805 -1.39 1.21 -24.88
CA LEU A 805 -0.15 1.01 -24.12
C LEU A 805 1.08 0.73 -24.99
N SER A 806 0.97 0.78 -26.33
CA SER A 806 2.08 0.42 -27.23
C SER A 806 3.37 1.14 -26.87
N SER A 807 3.30 2.46 -26.65
CA SER A 807 4.47 3.26 -26.29
C SER A 807 5.00 2.90 -24.89
N ARG A 808 4.11 2.69 -23.91
CA ARG A 808 4.49 2.20 -22.57
C ARG A 808 5.18 0.84 -22.63
N LEU A 809 4.68 -0.12 -23.40
CA LEU A 809 5.28 -1.46 -23.51
C LEU A 809 6.67 -1.43 -24.14
N LYS A 810 6.87 -0.62 -25.19
CA LYS A 810 8.20 -0.38 -25.78
C LYS A 810 9.15 0.24 -24.77
N GLN A 811 8.66 1.22 -24.00
CA GLN A 811 9.43 1.85 -22.95
C GLN A 811 9.74 0.87 -21.79
N MET A 812 8.80 0.01 -21.40
CA MET A 812 9.04 -1.08 -20.43
C MET A 812 10.11 -2.04 -20.92
N ALA A 813 10.16 -2.34 -22.22
CA ALA A 813 11.20 -3.18 -22.81
C ALA A 813 12.59 -2.54 -22.67
N ILE A 814 12.69 -1.22 -22.87
CA ILE A 814 13.93 -0.44 -22.65
C ILE A 814 14.31 -0.44 -21.16
N GLU A 815 13.37 -0.18 -20.26
CA GLU A 815 13.59 -0.20 -18.80
C GLU A 815 14.03 -1.58 -18.31
N LEU A 816 13.45 -2.65 -18.86
CA LEU A 816 13.84 -4.01 -18.57
C LEU A 816 15.25 -4.31 -19.11
N ALA A 817 15.57 -3.90 -20.34
CA ALA A 817 16.90 -4.04 -20.90
C ALA A 817 17.96 -3.32 -20.05
N ALA A 818 17.66 -2.12 -19.56
CA ALA A 818 18.52 -1.38 -18.64
C ALA A 818 18.74 -2.13 -17.32
N ARG A 819 17.66 -2.67 -16.72
CA ARG A 819 17.76 -3.47 -15.48
C ARG A 819 18.57 -4.76 -15.67
N ILE A 820 18.39 -5.47 -16.79
CA ILE A 820 19.16 -6.69 -17.10
C ILE A 820 20.64 -6.35 -17.33
N SER A 821 20.93 -5.16 -17.87
CA SER A 821 22.29 -4.68 -18.10
C SER A 821 22.97 -4.12 -16.84
N GLU A 822 22.23 -3.93 -15.76
CA GLU A 822 22.77 -3.41 -14.50
C GLU A 822 23.69 -4.46 -13.85
N PRO A 823 24.97 -4.13 -13.59
CA PRO A 823 25.86 -5.07 -12.91
C PRO A 823 25.36 -5.30 -11.47
N GLN A 824 25.47 -6.54 -10.99
CA GLN A 824 25.17 -6.84 -9.59
C GLN A 824 26.11 -6.07 -8.65
N ALA A 825 25.54 -5.49 -7.60
CA ALA A 825 26.30 -4.77 -6.59
C ALA A 825 27.28 -5.72 -5.89
N MET A 826 28.53 -5.29 -5.71
CA MET A 826 29.51 -6.04 -4.93
C MET A 826 29.09 -6.06 -3.45
N SER A 827 29.36 -7.17 -2.76
CA SER A 827 29.25 -7.19 -1.30
C SER A 827 30.28 -6.24 -0.68
N ALA A 828 29.99 -5.68 0.50
CA ALA A 828 30.94 -4.79 1.19
C ALA A 828 32.31 -5.45 1.44
N ALA A 829 32.33 -6.76 1.71
CA ALA A 829 33.56 -7.52 1.87
C ALA A 829 34.36 -7.59 0.55
N THR A 830 33.69 -7.92 -0.56
CA THR A 830 34.30 -7.96 -1.90
C THR A 830 34.80 -6.58 -2.34
N PHE A 831 34.05 -5.52 -2.03
CA PHE A 831 34.46 -4.15 -2.34
C PHE A 831 35.70 -3.74 -1.54
N ASN A 832 35.75 -4.00 -0.23
CA ASN A 832 36.91 -3.68 0.60
C ASN A 832 38.17 -4.44 0.16
N GLU A 833 38.01 -5.67 -0.30
CA GLU A 833 39.12 -6.46 -0.86
C GLU A 833 39.55 -5.91 -2.22
N PHE A 834 38.61 -5.56 -3.11
CA PHE A 834 38.91 -4.87 -4.36
C PHE A 834 39.63 -3.53 -4.13
N ASP A 835 39.20 -2.72 -3.16
CA ASP A 835 39.79 -1.43 -2.84
C ASP A 835 41.22 -1.59 -2.27
N ARG A 836 41.43 -2.59 -1.41
CA ARG A 836 42.75 -2.88 -0.83
C ARG A 836 43.73 -3.46 -1.84
N GLU A 837 43.28 -4.40 -2.67
CA GLU A 837 44.14 -5.15 -3.59
C GLU A 837 44.19 -4.54 -5.01
N LEU A 838 43.32 -3.55 -5.31
CA LEU A 838 43.12 -2.94 -6.63
C LEU A 838 42.92 -3.97 -7.76
N ASN A 839 42.25 -5.08 -7.43
CA ASN A 839 42.15 -6.24 -8.31
C ASN A 839 40.80 -6.94 -8.16
N TYR A 840 40.15 -7.24 -9.29
CA TYR A 840 38.82 -7.85 -9.32
C TYR A 840 38.93 -9.38 -9.44
N ILE A 841 38.68 -10.07 -8.34
CA ILE A 841 38.71 -11.54 -8.29
C ILE A 841 37.32 -12.06 -8.69
N PRO A 842 37.19 -12.83 -9.79
CA PRO A 842 35.92 -13.38 -10.19
C PRO A 842 35.43 -14.40 -9.15
N PHE A 843 34.12 -14.46 -8.93
CA PHE A 843 33.48 -15.36 -7.96
C PHE A 843 32.37 -16.22 -8.56
N ASP A 844 31.92 -15.92 -9.77
CA ASP A 844 30.87 -16.63 -10.51
C ASP A 844 31.12 -16.60 -12.03
N ASN A 845 30.22 -17.20 -12.82
CA ASN A 845 30.37 -17.23 -14.28
C ASN A 845 30.29 -15.83 -14.92
N PRO A 846 29.35 -14.93 -14.54
CA PRO A 846 29.33 -13.55 -15.02
C PRO A 846 30.62 -12.76 -14.75
N SER A 847 31.14 -12.82 -13.52
CA SER A 847 32.37 -12.11 -13.14
C SER A 847 33.58 -12.69 -13.86
N LEU A 848 33.65 -14.02 -14.04
CA LEU A 848 34.69 -14.66 -14.84
C LEU A 848 34.62 -14.25 -16.32
N PHE A 849 33.42 -14.18 -16.90
CA PHE A 849 33.21 -13.69 -18.26
C PHE A 849 33.68 -12.24 -18.43
N LYS A 850 33.40 -11.38 -17.44
CA LYS A 850 33.88 -9.99 -17.43
C LYS A 850 35.40 -9.91 -17.35
N VAL A 851 36.03 -10.69 -16.46
CA VAL A 851 37.50 -10.76 -16.33
C VAL A 851 38.13 -11.26 -17.62
N LEU A 852 37.58 -12.32 -18.22
CA LEU A 852 38.03 -12.85 -19.50
C LEU A 852 38.02 -11.79 -20.60
N ASN A 853 36.88 -11.11 -20.80
CA ASN A 853 36.76 -10.11 -21.85
C ASN A 853 37.68 -8.91 -21.62
N ASN A 854 37.73 -8.38 -20.39
CA ASN A 854 38.61 -7.26 -20.05
C ASN A 854 40.08 -7.62 -20.29
N ARG A 855 40.52 -8.85 -19.96
CA ARG A 855 41.90 -9.28 -20.20
C ARG A 855 42.21 -9.43 -21.68
N LEU A 856 41.24 -9.81 -22.50
CA LEU A 856 41.39 -9.82 -23.95
C LEU A 856 41.42 -8.41 -24.54
N ASP A 857 40.68 -7.45 -23.98
CA ASP A 857 40.77 -6.02 -24.37
C ASP A 857 42.12 -5.42 -23.98
N ASP A 858 42.60 -5.71 -22.76
CA ASP A 858 43.93 -5.32 -22.28
C ASP A 858 45.01 -5.91 -23.21
N PHE A 859 44.85 -7.19 -23.61
CA PHE A 859 45.76 -7.87 -24.53
C PHE A 859 45.77 -7.23 -25.92
N GLU A 860 44.60 -6.94 -26.49
CA GLU A 860 44.48 -6.26 -27.77
C GLU A 860 45.11 -4.87 -27.72
N HIS A 861 44.80 -4.08 -26.70
CA HIS A 861 45.36 -2.75 -26.54
C HIS A 861 46.89 -2.78 -26.39
N HIS A 862 47.43 -3.69 -25.57
CA HIS A 862 48.87 -3.89 -25.43
C HIS A 862 49.53 -4.39 -26.72
N LEU A 863 48.84 -5.24 -27.48
CA LEU A 863 49.36 -5.73 -28.76
C LEU A 863 49.44 -4.61 -29.80
N LEU A 864 48.42 -3.75 -29.90
CA LEU A 864 48.29 -2.77 -30.98
C LEU A 864 48.92 -1.40 -30.66
N ASN A 865 48.94 -0.98 -29.39
CA ASN A 865 49.27 0.40 -29.00
C ASN A 865 50.50 0.56 -28.09
N ASP A 866 51.14 -0.53 -27.66
CA ASP A 866 52.33 -0.44 -26.80
C ASP A 866 53.58 0.02 -27.59
N GLU A 867 54.43 0.84 -26.96
CA GLU A 867 55.67 1.35 -27.56
C GLU A 867 56.65 0.21 -27.93
N LEU A 868 56.57 -0.92 -27.23
CA LEU A 868 57.34 -2.14 -27.46
C LEU A 868 56.50 -3.23 -28.13
N SER A 869 55.48 -2.85 -28.93
CA SER A 869 54.61 -3.79 -29.63
C SER A 869 55.41 -4.87 -30.37
N ILE A 870 55.02 -6.13 -30.14
CA ILE A 870 55.69 -7.30 -30.72
C ILE A 870 54.98 -7.83 -31.98
N VAL A 871 54.07 -7.04 -32.58
CA VAL A 871 53.26 -7.44 -33.74
C VAL A 871 54.12 -8.01 -34.88
N ASP A 872 55.24 -7.37 -35.21
CA ASP A 872 56.14 -7.86 -36.27
C ASP A 872 56.81 -9.20 -35.94
N THR A 873 57.01 -9.49 -34.65
CA THR A 873 57.50 -10.79 -34.20
C THR A 873 56.40 -11.84 -34.30
N LEU A 874 55.18 -11.52 -33.88
CA LEU A 874 54.03 -12.43 -33.96
C LEU A 874 53.60 -12.71 -35.40
N ARG A 875 53.79 -11.79 -36.34
CA ARG A 875 53.53 -12.03 -37.77
C ARG A 875 54.43 -13.14 -38.34
N LYS A 876 55.67 -13.27 -37.86
CA LYS A 876 56.64 -14.30 -38.28
C LYS A 876 56.37 -15.68 -37.69
N VAL A 877 55.45 -15.79 -36.74
CA VAL A 877 55.06 -17.06 -36.13
C VAL A 877 54.17 -17.84 -37.10
N ASP A 878 54.62 -19.01 -37.55
CA ASP A 878 53.93 -19.74 -38.63
C ASP A 878 52.67 -20.50 -38.19
N ALA A 879 52.57 -20.91 -36.92
CA ALA A 879 51.50 -21.77 -36.42
C ALA A 879 50.69 -21.16 -35.26
N GLU A 880 49.41 -21.52 -35.21
CA GLU A 880 48.45 -21.09 -34.17
C GLU A 880 48.87 -21.53 -32.76
N THR A 881 49.66 -22.61 -32.65
CA THR A 881 50.11 -23.17 -31.36
C THR A 881 51.01 -22.20 -30.60
N GLU A 882 51.89 -21.52 -31.30
CA GLU A 882 52.83 -20.54 -30.79
C GLU A 882 52.08 -19.26 -30.39
N LEU A 883 51.10 -18.82 -31.18
CA LEU A 883 50.21 -17.71 -30.82
C LEU A 883 49.41 -18.05 -29.55
N ARG A 884 48.87 -19.27 -29.46
CA ARG A 884 48.18 -19.77 -28.26
C ARG A 884 49.08 -19.74 -27.04
N ARG A 885 50.34 -20.20 -27.16
CA ARG A 885 51.33 -20.14 -26.06
C ARG A 885 51.64 -18.71 -25.64
N PHE A 886 51.76 -17.79 -26.59
CA PHE A 886 52.00 -16.39 -26.31
C PHE A 886 50.84 -15.76 -25.54
N ILE A 887 49.61 -15.94 -26.03
CA ILE A 887 48.39 -15.45 -25.34
C ILE A 887 48.30 -16.07 -23.94
N SER A 888 48.53 -17.38 -23.81
CA SER A 888 48.53 -18.07 -22.51
C SER A 888 49.57 -17.49 -21.54
N PHE A 889 50.79 -17.24 -22.02
CA PHE A 889 51.85 -16.61 -21.23
C PHE A 889 51.47 -15.19 -20.80
N TRP A 890 50.96 -14.38 -21.73
CA TRP A 890 50.54 -13.01 -21.44
C TRP A 890 49.42 -12.98 -20.40
N LEU A 891 48.40 -13.81 -20.57
CA LEU A 891 47.29 -13.94 -19.61
C LEU A 891 47.79 -14.41 -18.24
N GLN A 892 48.73 -15.36 -18.19
CA GLN A 892 49.32 -15.81 -16.92
C GLN A 892 50.08 -14.69 -16.19
N GLN A 893 50.85 -13.87 -16.90
CA GLN A 893 51.56 -12.73 -16.30
C GLN A 893 50.62 -11.63 -15.82
N HIS A 894 49.45 -11.49 -16.46
CA HIS A 894 48.44 -10.49 -16.15
C HIS A 894 47.25 -11.06 -15.37
N SER A 895 47.39 -12.27 -14.81
CA SER A 895 46.30 -12.92 -14.08
C SER A 895 45.98 -12.20 -12.78
N ARG A 896 47.00 -11.67 -12.09
CA ARG A 896 46.90 -11.01 -10.79
C ARG A 896 46.10 -11.85 -9.79
N ASP A 897 46.36 -13.15 -9.69
CA ASP A 897 45.62 -14.10 -8.83
C ASP A 897 44.09 -14.23 -9.09
N ALA A 898 43.54 -13.57 -10.11
CA ALA A 898 42.13 -13.69 -10.47
C ALA A 898 41.80 -15.05 -11.11
N TYR A 899 42.77 -15.66 -11.78
CA TYR A 899 42.68 -16.98 -12.40
C TYR A 899 44.07 -17.62 -12.55
N GLY A 900 44.10 -18.94 -12.72
CA GLY A 900 45.26 -19.69 -13.21
C GLY A 900 45.08 -20.07 -14.67
N ILE A 901 46.17 -20.22 -15.41
CA ILE A 901 46.15 -20.84 -16.74
C ILE A 901 46.51 -22.31 -16.60
N SER A 902 45.62 -23.21 -17.04
CA SER A 902 45.90 -24.65 -17.15
C SER A 902 45.87 -25.10 -18.61
N GLN A 903 46.78 -26.00 -18.96
CA GLN A 903 46.76 -26.76 -20.21
C GLN A 903 46.55 -28.23 -19.84
N GLU A 904 45.60 -28.91 -20.48
CA GLU A 904 45.27 -30.30 -20.17
C GLU A 904 46.47 -31.24 -20.42
N ALA A 905 46.69 -32.20 -19.52
CA ALA A 905 47.72 -33.23 -19.68
C ALA A 905 47.38 -34.13 -20.87
N VAL A 906 48.35 -34.32 -21.76
CA VAL A 906 48.22 -35.05 -23.02
C VAL A 906 47.85 -36.53 -22.76
N VAL A 907 46.61 -36.92 -23.02
CA VAL A 907 46.26 -38.33 -23.24
C VAL A 907 46.48 -38.64 -24.72
N ILE A 908 47.14 -39.77 -24.97
CA ILE A 908 47.56 -40.25 -26.29
C ILE A 908 46.31 -40.43 -27.18
N GLY A 909 46.09 -39.51 -28.13
CA GLY A 909 45.04 -39.63 -29.15
C GLY A 909 44.41 -38.32 -29.63
N GLU A 910 44.52 -37.22 -28.86
CA GLU A 910 43.83 -35.96 -29.19
C GLU A 910 44.80 -34.83 -29.61
N LYS A 911 44.41 -34.07 -30.64
CA LYS A 911 45.06 -32.80 -31.02
C LYS A 911 44.79 -31.76 -29.92
N ARG A 912 45.86 -31.36 -29.20
CA ARG A 912 45.96 -30.28 -28.17
C ARG A 912 45.26 -28.97 -28.58
N THR A 913 44.81 -28.02 -27.74
CA THR A 913 44.28 -27.86 -26.35
C THR A 913 43.93 -26.35 -26.29
N ASP A 914 42.70 -25.97 -25.97
CA ASP A 914 42.28 -24.57 -25.82
C ASP A 914 42.81 -23.89 -24.56
N ILE A 915 42.81 -22.53 -24.54
CA ILE A 915 43.30 -21.77 -23.37
C ILE A 915 42.21 -21.81 -22.29
N ARG A 916 42.53 -22.33 -21.11
CA ARG A 916 41.60 -22.39 -19.96
C ARG A 916 42.02 -21.42 -18.86
N LEU A 917 41.10 -20.55 -18.44
CA LEU A 917 41.23 -19.70 -17.27
C LEU A 917 40.50 -20.36 -16.10
N THR A 918 41.24 -20.97 -15.18
CA THR A 918 40.69 -21.65 -14.00
C THR A 918 40.55 -20.67 -12.83
N LEU A 919 39.39 -20.64 -12.19
CA LEU A 919 39.19 -19.84 -10.97
C LEU A 919 40.04 -20.37 -9.81
N ASN A 920 40.76 -19.48 -9.13
CA ASN A 920 41.50 -19.85 -7.94
C ASN A 920 40.53 -20.13 -6.79
N GLY A 921 40.55 -21.34 -6.22
CA GLY A 921 39.71 -21.74 -5.08
C GLY A 921 38.30 -22.27 -5.43
N ARG A 922 37.93 -22.38 -6.71
CA ARG A 922 36.66 -23.02 -7.16
C ARG A 922 36.90 -23.91 -8.39
N ASP A 923 36.16 -25.01 -8.52
CA ASP A 923 36.27 -25.94 -9.65
C ASP A 923 35.47 -25.47 -10.89
N ARG A 924 35.81 -24.28 -11.41
CA ARG A 924 35.20 -23.69 -12.61
C ARG A 924 36.26 -23.05 -13.50
N TYR A 925 36.02 -23.03 -14.81
CA TYR A 925 36.93 -22.41 -15.78
C TYR A 925 36.22 -21.78 -16.98
N ALA A 926 36.91 -20.85 -17.63
CA ALA A 926 36.52 -20.31 -18.93
C ALA A 926 37.42 -20.86 -20.03
N SER A 927 36.88 -21.04 -21.24
CA SER A 927 37.64 -21.56 -22.38
C SER A 927 37.75 -20.52 -23.51
N ILE A 928 38.93 -20.39 -24.10
CA ILE A 928 39.15 -19.59 -25.32
C ILE A 928 39.49 -20.53 -26.47
N GLU A 929 38.59 -20.59 -27.45
CA GLU A 929 38.83 -21.22 -28.75
C GLU A 929 39.49 -20.17 -29.66
N LEU A 930 40.73 -20.44 -30.08
CA LEU A 930 41.54 -19.50 -30.86
C LEU A 930 41.57 -19.92 -32.33
N LYS A 931 41.27 -19.00 -33.25
CA LYS A 931 41.48 -19.17 -34.69
C LYS A 931 42.40 -18.11 -35.25
N LEU A 932 43.57 -18.53 -35.73
CA LEU A 932 44.49 -17.66 -36.47
C LEU A 932 44.09 -17.65 -37.95
N ASP A 933 43.69 -16.49 -38.48
CA ASP A 933 43.36 -16.37 -39.91
C ASP A 933 44.39 -15.57 -40.71
N ASP A 934 44.67 -16.09 -41.91
CA ASP A 934 45.59 -15.54 -42.90
C ASP A 934 45.36 -16.20 -44.28
N GLN A 935 46.26 -15.95 -45.23
CA GLN A 935 46.20 -16.60 -46.56
C GLN A 935 46.48 -18.11 -46.53
N ARG A 936 47.14 -18.63 -45.49
CA ARG A 936 47.55 -20.04 -45.39
C ARG A 936 46.45 -20.91 -44.76
N ASN A 937 45.83 -20.43 -43.69
CA ASN A 937 44.75 -21.11 -42.98
C ASN A 937 43.42 -20.93 -43.70
N ASN A 938 43.15 -19.73 -44.24
CA ASN A 938 42.01 -19.44 -45.13
C ASN A 938 40.67 -19.94 -44.57
N TRP A 939 40.36 -19.61 -43.32
CA TRP A 939 39.11 -20.04 -42.68
C TRP A 939 37.91 -19.47 -43.44
N SER A 940 36.92 -20.30 -43.77
CA SER A 940 35.66 -19.83 -44.35
C SER A 940 34.69 -19.36 -43.25
N GLY A 941 33.67 -18.57 -43.62
CA GLY A 941 32.61 -18.19 -42.67
C GLY A 941 31.91 -19.40 -42.07
N THR A 942 31.74 -20.49 -42.85
CA THR A 942 31.19 -21.77 -42.36
C THR A 942 32.09 -22.40 -41.30
N ASP A 943 33.41 -22.38 -41.50
CA ASP A 943 34.36 -22.98 -40.55
C ASP A 943 34.39 -22.21 -39.23
N LEU A 944 34.32 -20.87 -39.28
CA LEU A 944 34.23 -20.03 -38.09
C LEU A 944 32.92 -20.26 -37.32
N LYS A 945 31.79 -20.45 -38.03
CA LYS A 945 30.52 -20.84 -37.40
C LYS A 945 30.61 -22.22 -36.72
N SER A 946 31.27 -23.19 -37.37
CA SER A 946 31.51 -24.52 -36.76
C SER A 946 32.45 -24.45 -35.56
N ALA A 947 33.46 -23.58 -35.58
CA ALA A 947 34.31 -23.32 -34.42
C ALA A 947 33.50 -22.78 -33.22
N LEU A 948 32.53 -21.90 -33.46
CA LEU A 948 31.63 -21.41 -32.41
C LEU A 948 30.67 -22.51 -31.91
N VAL A 949 29.91 -23.11 -32.81
CA VAL A 949 28.78 -23.99 -32.45
C VAL A 949 29.25 -25.39 -32.05
N ASP A 950 30.11 -26.01 -32.84
CA ASP A 950 30.49 -27.40 -32.64
C ASP A 950 31.69 -27.55 -31.71
N GLN A 951 32.68 -26.64 -31.81
CA GLN A 951 33.90 -26.71 -31.00
C GLN A 951 33.70 -26.03 -29.65
N LEU A 952 33.54 -24.69 -29.63
CA LEU A 952 33.40 -23.94 -28.37
C LEU A 952 32.16 -24.38 -27.58
N VAL A 953 30.97 -24.32 -28.18
CA VAL A 953 29.72 -24.67 -27.50
C VAL A 953 29.56 -26.18 -27.32
N GLY A 954 29.65 -26.93 -28.43
CA GLY A 954 29.37 -28.37 -28.46
C GLY A 954 30.37 -29.24 -27.68
N ARG A 955 31.63 -28.82 -27.52
CA ARG A 955 32.63 -29.60 -26.76
C ARG A 955 32.93 -29.01 -25.40
N TYR A 956 33.28 -27.73 -25.33
CA TYR A 956 33.78 -27.14 -24.09
C TYR A 956 32.64 -26.69 -23.16
N LEU A 957 31.66 -25.94 -23.68
CA LEU A 957 30.56 -25.39 -22.87
C LEU A 957 29.47 -26.40 -22.50
N ASN A 958 29.65 -27.67 -22.88
CA ASN A 958 28.84 -28.79 -22.42
C ASN A 958 29.34 -29.40 -21.09
N HIS A 959 30.53 -29.04 -20.62
CA HIS A 959 31.02 -29.49 -19.33
C HIS A 959 30.40 -28.67 -18.19
N GLU A 960 29.91 -29.33 -17.13
CA GLU A 960 29.30 -28.70 -15.93
C GLU A 960 30.16 -27.62 -15.22
N ARG A 961 31.46 -27.56 -15.51
CA ARG A 961 32.43 -26.64 -14.92
C ARG A 961 32.79 -25.46 -15.83
N CYS A 962 32.33 -25.47 -17.07
CA CYS A 962 32.67 -24.48 -18.10
C CYS A 962 31.40 -23.95 -18.75
N ASN A 963 30.94 -22.79 -18.30
CA ASN A 963 29.85 -22.07 -18.94
C ASN A 963 30.30 -20.74 -19.55
N VAL A 964 31.60 -20.44 -19.51
CA VAL A 964 32.16 -19.18 -20.00
C VAL A 964 33.10 -19.47 -21.16
N GLY A 965 32.88 -18.85 -22.31
CA GLY A 965 33.63 -19.14 -23.53
C GLY A 965 33.90 -17.90 -24.38
N CYS A 966 35.04 -17.87 -25.07
CA CYS A 966 35.35 -16.88 -26.09
C CYS A 966 35.86 -17.54 -27.38
N LEU A 967 35.26 -17.20 -28.52
CA LEU A 967 35.88 -17.46 -29.83
C LEU A 967 36.73 -16.25 -30.19
N LEU A 968 38.06 -16.43 -30.18
CA LEU A 968 39.02 -15.38 -30.49
C LEU A 968 39.57 -15.58 -31.92
N ILE A 969 39.19 -14.66 -32.81
CA ILE A 969 39.65 -14.62 -34.20
C ILE A 969 40.80 -13.61 -34.28
N VAL A 970 41.97 -14.05 -34.70
CA VAL A 970 43.16 -13.19 -34.75
C VAL A 970 43.61 -13.12 -36.21
N MET A 971 43.48 -11.94 -36.83
CA MET A 971 43.71 -11.72 -38.24
C MET A 971 45.12 -11.18 -38.48
N ARG A 972 45.99 -12.03 -39.05
CA ARG A 972 47.39 -11.69 -39.35
C ARG A 972 47.56 -10.89 -40.64
N ALA A 973 46.70 -11.14 -41.61
CA ALA A 973 46.72 -10.50 -42.92
C ALA A 973 45.29 -10.12 -43.30
N ALA A 974 45.10 -8.91 -43.83
CA ALA A 974 43.78 -8.41 -44.19
C ALA A 974 43.02 -9.39 -45.09
N ARG A 975 41.83 -9.79 -44.64
CA ARG A 975 40.97 -10.74 -45.32
C ARG A 975 39.50 -10.35 -45.19
N GLN A 976 38.71 -10.94 -46.08
CA GLN A 976 37.26 -10.90 -46.02
C GLN A 976 36.73 -12.32 -46.03
N TRP A 977 35.66 -12.53 -45.28
CA TRP A 977 34.90 -13.78 -45.26
C TRP A 977 33.63 -13.64 -46.08
N VAL A 978 33.02 -14.76 -46.43
CA VAL A 978 31.71 -14.77 -47.08
C VAL A 978 30.72 -15.34 -46.09
N ASN A 979 29.62 -14.62 -45.87
CA ASN A 979 28.55 -15.10 -45.01
C ASN A 979 27.93 -16.37 -45.64
N PRO A 980 27.84 -17.50 -44.91
CA PRO A 980 27.32 -18.75 -45.47
C PRO A 980 25.84 -18.67 -45.87
N GLU A 981 25.06 -17.80 -45.22
CA GLU A 981 23.62 -17.62 -45.40
C GLU A 981 23.33 -16.55 -46.46
N THR A 982 23.87 -15.34 -46.32
CA THR A 982 23.57 -14.20 -47.22
C THR A 982 24.45 -14.12 -48.45
N LYS A 983 25.58 -14.85 -48.48
CA LYS A 983 26.63 -14.81 -49.52
C LYS A 983 27.33 -13.45 -49.67
N GLU A 984 27.09 -12.50 -48.77
CA GLU A 984 27.76 -11.21 -48.76
C GLU A 984 29.19 -11.31 -48.20
N LYS A 985 30.08 -10.41 -48.64
CA LYS A 985 31.43 -10.30 -48.10
C LYS A 985 31.42 -9.52 -46.78
N MET A 986 32.14 -10.03 -45.79
CA MET A 986 32.25 -9.44 -44.45
C MET A 986 33.72 -9.17 -44.10
N ASP A 987 34.01 -7.98 -43.57
CA ASP A 987 35.28 -7.72 -42.88
C ASP A 987 35.30 -8.36 -41.47
N LEU A 988 36.37 -8.14 -40.70
CA LEU A 988 36.52 -8.72 -39.36
C LEU A 988 35.39 -8.28 -38.42
N GLN A 989 35.06 -6.99 -38.39
CA GLN A 989 34.02 -6.45 -37.50
C GLN A 989 32.65 -7.01 -37.86
N GLN A 990 32.31 -7.06 -39.15
CA GLN A 990 31.07 -7.64 -39.66
C GLN A 990 30.98 -9.14 -39.33
N THR A 991 32.09 -9.87 -39.46
CA THR A 991 32.16 -11.31 -39.13
C THR A 991 31.97 -11.55 -37.64
N VAL A 992 32.61 -10.76 -36.78
CA VAL A 992 32.44 -10.81 -35.32
C VAL A 992 31.00 -10.51 -34.93
N ASN A 993 30.40 -9.45 -35.48
CA ASN A 993 29.01 -9.09 -35.19
C ASN A 993 28.02 -10.20 -35.60
N TRP A 994 28.24 -10.82 -36.76
CA TRP A 994 27.42 -11.94 -37.22
C TRP A 994 27.54 -13.17 -36.31
N LEU A 995 28.77 -13.59 -35.97
CA LEU A 995 29.01 -14.73 -35.08
C LEU A 995 28.53 -14.46 -33.65
N GLN A 996 28.65 -13.22 -33.16
CA GLN A 996 28.08 -12.83 -31.87
C GLN A 996 26.55 -12.90 -31.90
N GLY A 997 25.90 -12.60 -33.04
CA GLY A 997 24.46 -12.83 -33.22
C GLY A 997 24.06 -14.31 -33.09
N VAL A 998 24.88 -15.21 -33.65
CA VAL A 998 24.70 -16.67 -33.46
C VAL A 998 24.90 -17.05 -31.99
N ALA A 999 25.95 -16.55 -31.34
CA ALA A 999 26.22 -16.79 -29.92
C ALA A 999 25.06 -16.30 -29.02
N ASN A 1000 24.48 -15.14 -29.32
CA ASN A 1000 23.34 -14.58 -28.59
C ASN A 1000 22.09 -15.47 -28.70
N THR A 1001 21.86 -16.10 -29.86
CA THR A 1001 20.77 -17.06 -30.05
C THR A 1001 20.96 -18.28 -29.15
N ILE A 1002 22.20 -18.82 -29.10
CA ILE A 1002 22.55 -19.95 -28.23
C ILE A 1002 22.39 -19.59 -26.75
N MET A 1003 22.83 -18.41 -26.31
CA MET A 1003 22.64 -17.94 -24.94
C MET A 1003 21.15 -17.71 -24.60
N GLY A 1004 20.31 -17.41 -25.60
CA GLY A 1004 18.86 -17.33 -25.42
C GLY A 1004 18.23 -18.70 -25.13
N GLU A 1005 18.73 -19.76 -25.75
CA GLU A 1005 18.29 -21.15 -25.52
C GLU A 1005 18.91 -21.77 -24.26
N ARG A 1006 20.14 -21.35 -23.92
CA ARG A 1006 20.94 -21.83 -22.79
C ARG A 1006 21.44 -20.65 -21.93
N PRO A 1007 20.59 -20.09 -21.06
CA PRO A 1007 20.90 -18.87 -20.30
C PRO A 1007 22.02 -19.04 -19.26
N GLU A 1008 22.43 -20.28 -18.97
CA GLU A 1008 23.59 -20.54 -18.13
C GLU A 1008 24.93 -20.22 -18.81
N LEU A 1009 24.95 -20.09 -20.14
CA LEU A 1009 26.15 -19.86 -20.95
C LEU A 1009 26.46 -18.37 -21.15
N TYR A 1010 27.76 -18.04 -21.13
CA TYR A 1010 28.31 -16.72 -21.39
C TYR A 1010 29.34 -16.81 -22.50
N ILE A 1011 28.97 -16.35 -23.70
CA ILE A 1011 29.74 -16.54 -24.93
C ILE A 1011 30.07 -15.18 -25.55
N SER A 1012 31.35 -14.93 -25.79
CA SER A 1012 31.82 -13.78 -26.58
C SER A 1012 32.55 -14.21 -27.85
N VAL A 1013 32.45 -13.38 -28.88
CA VAL A 1013 33.27 -13.49 -30.09
C VAL A 1013 34.11 -12.22 -30.18
N LYS A 1014 35.43 -12.36 -30.28
CA LYS A 1014 36.36 -11.24 -30.41
C LYS A 1014 37.21 -11.38 -31.65
N GLY A 1015 37.46 -10.26 -32.31
CA GLY A 1015 38.33 -10.17 -33.48
C GLY A 1015 39.47 -9.20 -33.20
N ILE A 1016 40.71 -9.66 -33.36
CA ILE A 1016 41.91 -8.79 -33.26
C ILE A 1016 42.53 -8.69 -34.64
N ASP A 1017 42.53 -7.48 -35.23
CA ASP A 1017 43.25 -7.18 -36.45
C ASP A 1017 44.64 -6.63 -36.11
N TYR A 1018 45.67 -7.43 -36.36
CA TYR A 1018 47.07 -7.01 -36.21
C TYR A 1018 47.80 -7.04 -37.56
N SER A 1019 47.04 -6.98 -38.66
CA SER A 1019 47.58 -6.89 -40.02
C SER A 1019 48.19 -5.52 -40.34
N ARG A 1020 47.94 -4.50 -39.50
CA ARG A 1020 48.55 -3.16 -39.53
C ARG A 1020 48.88 -2.72 -38.10
N VAL A 1021 49.92 -1.90 -37.92
CA VAL A 1021 50.23 -1.26 -36.62
C VAL A 1021 49.74 0.19 -36.69
N SER A 1022 49.38 0.80 -35.57
CA SER A 1022 48.93 2.22 -35.47
C SER A 1022 49.94 3.24 -36.05
N ASN A 1023 51.18 2.82 -36.30
CA ASN A 1023 52.28 3.60 -36.88
C ASN A 1023 52.54 3.31 -38.38
N GLU A 1024 51.65 2.57 -39.08
CA GLU A 1024 51.72 2.30 -40.54
C GLU A 1024 50.59 2.95 -41.35
#